data_AF-A0A2S0JII4-F1
#
_entry.id   AF-A0A2S0JII4-F1
#
_cell.length_a   1.000
_cell.length_b   1.000
_cell.length_c   1.000
_cell.angle_alpha   90.00
_cell.angle_beta   90.00
_cell.angle_gamma   90.00
#
_symmetry.space_group_name_H-M   'P 1'
#
loop_
_entity.id
_entity.type
_entity.pdbx_description
1 polymer ?
#
loop_
_entity_poly.entity_id
_entity_poly.type
_entity_poly.pdbx_seq_one_letter_code
_entity_poly.pdbx_strand_id
1 'polypeptide(L)'
;MIFIGNEAYIGGGMFNDGSSSPNLRNTLFTSNKADFDGAAISTDSPTSQIILTNVTISGDMPKYGVSVIYGGGSASKIQNSIIIGNNGKVAISDYQGLVENSLLDVQGSKNVRGKLFDANGNAIDTPIYLPTDVFVNANKKDYHLKTNSPAIDKGNANYPELADITIDLAGKKRVQGAAIDLGAYEVPNYYKIIYDANGATGGSVPQDDEKYEENALVTVKVNNGNLVKTGYTFKGWNTQVDGKGTAYAVDDTFPMGTENIILYAQWTKNPTYTATYDANGATSGTVPQDSTLYEENETVIVQGDSNNLVRAGYTFKGWNTQADGKGISYAENATFQMGKADVILYAQWTANPTYTIIYSANGATSGRVPQDSTLYEENKTVMVQGNSGNLVRTGYTFSGWNTAQDGKGIAYIANTPLIMGVADVILYAQWTVNPSTPGGGNATGPSTPGGGNTTGPSTPGGGNTTGPSTPDGGSATNPSTSIQISFETNGGLSLEGIEITYNTRVSDLPVPIKEGYRFDGWYRDKALTMKWAEDTLVRENLTLYAKWTALPVEEQKESRQPPQPKPSIVTFHDIENHWAQEMIEALATQGIINGYPDGTFRPNATISRTHVASLLTRAFTFEPVRAAYDFSDVSPTHPYYDAIMALQQAGIIDGANGAFLPAENMTRAQLAKVLVGVMGLTPEGTTSFADVDSQHWSAGYIAVLEREGIALGDNGYFRPNESVTRAQFVAFLYRIMQLQKQ
;
A
#
# COMPACT_ATOMS: atom_id res chain seq x y z
N MET A 1 -52.53 2.93 4.29
CA MET A 1 -53.64 3.89 4.02
C MET A 1 -53.81 4.83 5.22
N ILE A 2 -54.53 5.95 5.10
CA ILE A 2 -54.82 6.84 6.25
C ILE A 2 -56.32 7.18 6.28
N PHE A 3 -56.98 6.87 7.40
CA PHE A 3 -58.34 7.28 7.73
C PHE A 3 -58.27 8.35 8.82
N ILE A 4 -58.53 9.61 8.47
CA ILE A 4 -58.31 10.75 9.37
C ILE A 4 -59.51 11.70 9.44
N GLY A 5 -59.97 11.98 10.65
CA GLY A 5 -60.91 13.08 10.94
C GLY A 5 -62.35 12.86 10.49
N ASN A 6 -62.73 11.63 10.12
CA ASN A 6 -64.10 11.30 9.72
C ASN A 6 -65.05 11.28 10.93
N GLU A 7 -66.34 11.51 10.72
CA GLU A 7 -67.34 11.57 11.79
C GLU A 7 -68.66 10.94 11.33
N ALA A 8 -69.13 9.92 12.07
CA ALA A 8 -70.31 9.13 11.74
C ALA A 8 -71.12 8.75 12.99
N TYR A 9 -72.25 8.06 12.80
CA TYR A 9 -73.04 7.50 13.91
C TYR A 9 -72.34 6.29 14.56
N ILE A 10 -71.85 5.38 13.71
CA ILE A 10 -71.02 4.19 13.99
C ILE A 10 -70.00 4.06 12.85
N GLY A 11 -68.87 3.38 13.11
CA GLY A 11 -67.86 3.11 12.06
C GLY A 11 -67.18 4.38 11.56
N GLY A 12 -66.70 5.23 12.50
CA GLY A 12 -66.24 6.59 12.21
C GLY A 12 -65.21 6.69 11.10
N GLY A 13 -64.13 5.89 11.16
CA GLY A 13 -63.16 5.74 10.07
C GLY A 13 -63.60 4.76 8.99
N MET A 14 -64.25 3.65 9.37
CA MET A 14 -64.76 2.62 8.46
C MET A 14 -65.98 1.88 9.05
N PHE A 15 -67.00 1.66 8.24
CA PHE A 15 -68.16 0.82 8.56
C PHE A 15 -68.24 -0.38 7.61
N ASN A 16 -68.50 -1.57 8.17
CA ASN A 16 -68.43 -2.86 7.49
C ASN A 16 -69.79 -3.59 7.54
N ASP A 17 -70.60 -3.37 6.50
CA ASP A 17 -71.90 -4.02 6.26
C ASP A 17 -71.72 -5.50 5.84
N GLY A 18 -72.76 -6.32 6.00
CA GLY A 18 -73.07 -7.39 5.04
C GLY A 18 -72.16 -8.62 5.05
N SER A 19 -71.54 -8.96 6.17
CA SER A 19 -70.51 -10.03 6.27
C SER A 19 -69.20 -9.74 5.52
N SER A 20 -68.88 -8.46 5.31
CA SER A 20 -67.65 -8.03 4.63
C SER A 20 -66.38 -8.49 5.35
N SER A 21 -65.30 -8.72 4.57
CA SER A 21 -64.03 -9.25 5.09
C SER A 21 -62.82 -8.37 4.68
N PRO A 22 -62.71 -7.13 5.21
CA PRO A 22 -61.63 -6.21 4.84
C PRO A 22 -60.27 -6.62 5.39
N ASN A 23 -59.25 -6.57 4.53
CA ASN A 23 -57.84 -6.71 4.89
C ASN A 23 -57.15 -5.35 4.77
N LEU A 24 -56.77 -4.75 5.90
CA LEU A 24 -56.12 -3.44 5.98
C LEU A 24 -54.67 -3.61 6.45
N ARG A 25 -53.76 -3.07 5.64
CA ARG A 25 -52.32 -3.28 5.77
C ARG A 25 -51.60 -1.94 5.81
N ASN A 26 -50.56 -1.81 6.65
CA ASN A 26 -49.71 -0.62 6.77
C ASN A 26 -50.53 0.69 6.79
N THR A 27 -51.38 0.84 7.82
CA THR A 27 -52.50 1.79 7.81
C THR A 27 -52.67 2.51 9.14
N LEU A 28 -53.04 3.79 9.08
CA LEU A 28 -53.30 4.65 10.23
C LEU A 28 -54.79 5.05 10.30
N PHE A 29 -55.41 4.83 11.45
CA PHE A 29 -56.63 5.50 11.87
C PHE A 29 -56.28 6.55 12.93
N THR A 30 -56.82 7.76 12.78
CA THR A 30 -56.65 8.82 13.79
C THR A 30 -57.74 9.88 13.72
N SER A 31 -58.13 10.41 14.88
CA SER A 31 -59.02 11.57 15.01
C SER A 31 -60.44 11.36 14.46
N ASN A 32 -60.81 10.13 14.10
CA ASN A 32 -62.15 9.78 13.65
C ASN A 32 -63.09 9.70 14.86
N LYS A 33 -64.39 9.90 14.63
CA LYS A 33 -65.41 9.93 15.68
C LYS A 33 -66.61 9.07 15.31
N ALA A 34 -67.18 8.44 16.34
CA ALA A 34 -68.52 7.87 16.29
C ALA A 34 -69.35 8.40 17.47
N ASP A 35 -70.66 8.56 17.29
CA ASP A 35 -71.57 8.72 18.43
C ASP A 35 -71.49 7.48 19.34
N PHE A 36 -71.48 6.28 18.77
CA PHE A 36 -71.44 5.00 19.50
C PHE A 36 -70.08 4.31 19.37
N ASP A 37 -70.06 2.98 19.52
CA ASP A 37 -68.87 2.14 19.42
C ASP A 37 -68.30 2.07 17.99
N GLY A 38 -67.00 1.77 17.90
CA GLY A 38 -66.33 1.59 16.62
C GLY A 38 -65.95 2.90 15.91
N ALA A 39 -65.37 3.86 16.64
CA ALA A 39 -64.96 5.14 16.06
C ALA A 39 -63.84 5.03 15.01
N ALA A 40 -63.00 3.99 15.08
CA ALA A 40 -62.08 3.66 14.00
C ALA A 40 -62.74 2.69 13.01
N ILE A 41 -63.25 1.55 13.50
CA ILE A 41 -63.88 0.49 12.68
C ILE A 41 -65.12 -0.05 13.39
N SER A 42 -66.21 -0.29 12.65
CA SER A 42 -67.41 -0.97 13.16
C SER A 42 -67.95 -1.99 12.16
N THR A 43 -68.31 -3.18 12.61
CA THR A 43 -69.04 -4.21 11.83
C THR A 43 -70.44 -4.43 12.41
N ASP A 44 -71.44 -4.64 11.55
CA ASP A 44 -72.81 -4.95 11.97
C ASP A 44 -73.15 -6.45 12.03
N SER A 45 -72.35 -7.30 11.38
CA SER A 45 -72.57 -8.74 11.30
C SER A 45 -71.49 -9.55 12.04
N PRO A 46 -71.84 -10.56 12.86
CA PRO A 46 -70.88 -11.42 13.54
C PRO A 46 -70.08 -12.34 12.60
N THR A 47 -70.44 -12.37 11.31
CA THR A 47 -69.72 -13.07 10.23
C THR A 47 -68.69 -12.20 9.50
N SER A 48 -68.68 -10.88 9.70
CA SER A 48 -67.70 -9.97 9.09
C SER A 48 -66.29 -10.23 9.67
N GLN A 49 -65.24 -10.20 8.84
CA GLN A 49 -63.89 -10.63 9.21
C GLN A 49 -62.88 -9.49 9.01
N ILE A 50 -62.43 -8.86 10.09
CA ILE A 50 -61.45 -7.77 10.00
C ILE A 50 -60.04 -8.37 10.08
N ILE A 51 -59.20 -8.15 9.07
CA ILE A 51 -57.77 -8.47 9.13
C ILE A 51 -57.01 -7.14 9.16
N LEU A 52 -56.32 -6.85 10.26
CA LEU A 52 -55.45 -5.69 10.42
C LEU A 52 -54.00 -6.15 10.55
N THR A 53 -53.11 -5.75 9.64
CA THR A 53 -51.68 -6.08 9.72
C THR A 53 -50.82 -4.81 9.61
N ASN A 54 -49.93 -4.56 10.57
CA ASN A 54 -49.14 -3.32 10.66
C ASN A 54 -50.03 -2.06 10.72
N VAL A 55 -51.07 -2.06 11.56
CA VAL A 55 -52.05 -0.95 11.68
C VAL A 55 -51.85 -0.17 12.97
N THR A 56 -51.87 1.17 12.88
CA THR A 56 -51.93 2.07 14.04
C THR A 56 -53.33 2.69 14.14
N ILE A 57 -53.92 2.70 15.34
CA ILE A 57 -55.22 3.32 15.63
C ILE A 57 -55.07 4.19 16.89
N SER A 58 -55.06 5.51 16.74
CA SER A 58 -54.76 6.42 17.87
C SER A 58 -55.41 7.81 17.77
N GLY A 59 -56.00 8.27 18.88
CA GLY A 59 -56.70 9.54 18.97
C GLY A 59 -58.12 9.51 18.37
N ASP A 60 -58.65 8.33 18.06
CA ASP A 60 -60.04 8.15 17.66
C ASP A 60 -60.97 8.20 18.89
N MET A 61 -62.22 8.64 18.70
CA MET A 61 -63.12 9.03 19.79
C MET A 61 -64.55 8.49 19.62
N PRO A 62 -64.89 7.35 20.24
CA PRO A 62 -66.27 6.93 20.42
C PRO A 62 -66.87 7.73 21.60
N LYS A 63 -67.89 8.53 21.30
CA LYS A 63 -68.45 9.54 22.21
C LYS A 63 -69.20 8.90 23.36
N TYR A 64 -70.17 8.04 23.06
CA TYR A 64 -70.96 7.25 24.01
C TYR A 64 -70.52 5.77 24.09
N GLY A 65 -69.86 5.24 23.05
CA GLY A 65 -69.35 3.86 23.02
C GLY A 65 -68.19 3.60 23.99
N VAL A 66 -67.79 2.34 24.13
CA VAL A 66 -66.69 1.86 24.99
C VAL A 66 -65.39 1.56 24.24
N SER A 67 -65.42 1.34 22.92
CA SER A 67 -64.28 0.87 22.10
C SER A 67 -64.12 1.55 20.73
N VAL A 68 -62.91 1.49 20.16
CA VAL A 68 -62.60 2.02 18.81
C VAL A 68 -62.77 1.03 17.67
N ILE A 69 -62.64 -0.27 17.93
CA ILE A 69 -63.11 -1.33 17.03
C ILE A 69 -64.36 -1.95 17.69
N TYR A 70 -65.43 -2.07 16.92
CA TYR A 70 -66.67 -2.76 17.32
C TYR A 70 -66.94 -3.96 16.40
N GLY A 71 -67.16 -5.12 17.02
CA GLY A 71 -67.43 -6.37 16.33
C GLY A 71 -66.22 -6.97 15.62
N GLY A 72 -66.47 -8.07 14.90
CA GLY A 72 -65.47 -8.86 14.18
C GLY A 72 -65.57 -10.34 14.55
N GLY A 73 -65.96 -11.17 13.58
CA GLY A 73 -66.15 -12.61 13.76
C GLY A 73 -64.87 -13.38 14.03
N SER A 74 -64.99 -14.67 14.37
CA SER A 74 -63.91 -15.52 14.89
C SER A 74 -62.70 -15.76 13.96
N ALA A 75 -62.81 -15.43 12.68
CA ALA A 75 -61.70 -15.46 11.72
C ALA A 75 -60.96 -14.11 11.56
N SER A 76 -61.39 -13.07 12.29
CA SER A 76 -60.70 -11.77 12.32
C SER A 76 -59.31 -11.89 12.95
N LYS A 77 -58.38 -11.03 12.54
CA LYS A 77 -57.02 -10.94 13.10
C LYS A 77 -56.60 -9.49 13.32
N ILE A 78 -55.92 -9.22 14.42
CA ILE A 78 -55.17 -7.99 14.65
C ILE A 78 -53.70 -8.38 14.83
N GLN A 79 -52.85 -7.98 13.90
CA GLN A 79 -51.48 -8.46 13.72
C GLN A 79 -50.49 -7.31 13.66
N ASN A 80 -49.35 -7.40 14.37
CA ASN A 80 -48.29 -6.37 14.34
C ASN A 80 -48.84 -4.94 14.55
N SER A 81 -49.88 -4.76 15.36
CA SER A 81 -50.69 -3.52 15.35
C SER A 81 -50.68 -2.81 16.69
N ILE A 82 -50.87 -1.48 16.67
CA ILE A 82 -50.93 -0.61 17.86
C ILE A 82 -52.28 0.09 17.91
N ILE A 83 -53.09 -0.19 18.94
CA ILE A 83 -54.42 0.40 19.12
C ILE A 83 -54.46 1.02 20.52
N ILE A 84 -53.94 2.24 20.67
CA ILE A 84 -53.80 2.93 21.97
C ILE A 84 -54.07 4.45 21.87
N GLY A 85 -54.41 5.07 22.99
CA GLY A 85 -54.57 6.53 23.10
C GLY A 85 -55.92 7.04 22.66
N ASN A 86 -56.92 6.17 22.63
CA ASN A 86 -58.22 6.44 22.05
C ASN A 86 -59.18 7.00 23.09
N ASN A 87 -58.86 8.20 23.59
CA ASN A 87 -59.65 8.95 24.58
C ASN A 87 -60.06 8.14 25.84
N GLY A 88 -59.20 7.21 26.30
CA GLY A 88 -59.47 6.36 27.47
C GLY A 88 -60.47 5.23 27.23
N LYS A 89 -60.68 4.82 25.97
CA LYS A 89 -61.57 3.75 25.52
C LYS A 89 -60.75 2.53 25.12
N VAL A 90 -61.31 1.33 25.25
CA VAL A 90 -60.57 0.08 24.93
C VAL A 90 -60.42 -0.09 23.41
N ALA A 91 -59.43 -0.88 23.01
CA ALA A 91 -59.15 -1.18 21.60
C ALA A 91 -60.34 -1.86 20.91
N ILE A 92 -60.92 -2.89 21.55
CA ILE A 92 -61.92 -3.79 20.96
C ILE A 92 -63.11 -4.00 21.89
N SER A 93 -64.31 -4.17 21.32
CA SER A 93 -65.46 -4.81 21.98
C SER A 93 -66.27 -5.61 20.97
N ASP A 94 -66.96 -6.67 21.45
CA ASP A 94 -67.69 -7.65 20.62
C ASP A 94 -66.85 -8.37 19.53
N TYR A 95 -65.52 -8.31 19.68
CA TYR A 95 -64.53 -8.90 18.79
C TYR A 95 -64.21 -10.34 19.22
N GLN A 96 -64.33 -11.29 18.28
CA GLN A 96 -64.20 -12.74 18.51
C GLN A 96 -62.96 -13.35 17.87
N GLY A 97 -62.18 -12.56 17.11
CA GLY A 97 -60.97 -13.00 16.42
C GLY A 97 -59.72 -13.06 17.30
N LEU A 98 -58.57 -13.26 16.67
CA LEU A 98 -57.27 -13.29 17.34
C LEU A 98 -56.60 -11.91 17.36
N VAL A 99 -55.68 -11.73 18.32
CA VAL A 99 -54.79 -10.57 18.46
C VAL A 99 -53.38 -11.12 18.62
N GLU A 100 -52.53 -10.95 17.61
CA GLU A 100 -51.23 -11.62 17.49
C GLU A 100 -50.10 -10.56 17.38
N ASN A 101 -49.04 -10.68 18.18
CA ASN A 101 -47.89 -9.75 18.19
C ASN A 101 -48.33 -8.27 18.14
N SER A 102 -49.13 -7.81 19.11
CA SER A 102 -49.82 -6.49 19.01
C SER A 102 -49.95 -5.78 20.36
N LEU A 103 -50.14 -4.46 20.34
CA LEU A 103 -50.22 -3.58 21.51
C LEU A 103 -51.59 -2.89 21.58
N LEU A 104 -52.45 -3.31 22.50
CA LEU A 104 -53.85 -2.85 22.59
C LEU A 104 -54.14 -2.15 23.93
N ASP A 105 -54.88 -1.06 23.89
CA ASP A 105 -55.51 -0.44 25.07
C ASP A 105 -56.59 -1.37 25.63
N VAL A 106 -56.41 -1.88 26.85
CA VAL A 106 -57.37 -2.78 27.51
C VAL A 106 -57.77 -2.26 28.89
N GLN A 107 -58.90 -2.76 29.41
CA GLN A 107 -59.42 -2.37 30.72
C GLN A 107 -58.52 -2.90 31.85
N GLY A 108 -57.71 -2.02 32.44
CA GLY A 108 -57.01 -2.28 33.70
C GLY A 108 -57.90 -2.02 34.92
N SER A 109 -57.38 -2.27 36.13
CA SER A 109 -58.15 -2.25 37.39
C SER A 109 -58.75 -0.89 37.80
N LYS A 110 -58.41 0.20 37.09
CA LYS A 110 -58.91 1.58 37.33
C LYS A 110 -58.98 2.43 36.05
N ASN A 111 -58.09 2.18 35.10
CA ASN A 111 -57.92 2.95 33.86
C ASN A 111 -57.73 1.98 32.69
N VAL A 112 -58.02 2.43 31.47
CA VAL A 112 -57.55 1.79 30.24
C VAL A 112 -56.04 2.08 30.06
N ARG A 113 -55.28 1.07 29.62
CA ARG A 113 -53.83 1.16 29.30
C ARG A 113 -53.41 0.13 28.25
N GLY A 114 -52.35 0.45 27.53
CA GLY A 114 -51.72 -0.43 26.54
C GLY A 114 -51.11 -1.69 27.16
N LYS A 115 -51.32 -2.81 26.49
CA LYS A 115 -50.90 -4.17 26.86
C LYS A 115 -50.41 -4.95 25.63
N LEU A 116 -49.27 -5.64 25.73
CA LEU A 116 -48.70 -6.46 24.66
C LEU A 116 -49.26 -7.89 24.63
N PHE A 117 -49.39 -8.43 23.42
CA PHE A 117 -49.82 -9.80 23.10
C PHE A 117 -48.80 -10.50 22.20
N ASP A 118 -48.53 -11.79 22.44
CA ASP A 118 -47.60 -12.62 21.67
C ASP A 118 -48.22 -13.15 20.35
N ALA A 119 -47.46 -13.97 19.61
CA ALA A 119 -47.89 -14.62 18.38
C ALA A 119 -49.06 -15.61 18.54
N ASN A 120 -49.47 -15.95 19.77
CA ASN A 120 -50.56 -16.87 20.08
C ASN A 120 -51.77 -16.13 20.71
N GLY A 121 -51.68 -14.81 20.89
CA GLY A 121 -52.66 -14.00 21.62
C GLY A 121 -52.63 -14.13 23.14
N ASN A 122 -51.57 -14.71 23.71
CA ASN A 122 -51.30 -14.58 25.14
C ASN A 122 -50.81 -13.16 25.42
N ALA A 123 -51.35 -12.52 26.46
CA ALA A 123 -50.82 -11.25 26.90
C ALA A 123 -49.52 -11.45 27.71
N ILE A 124 -48.44 -10.76 27.32
CA ILE A 124 -47.08 -10.98 27.85
C ILE A 124 -46.64 -9.99 28.94
N ASP A 125 -47.48 -8.99 29.24
CA ASP A 125 -47.21 -7.96 30.24
C ASP A 125 -48.45 -7.64 31.11
N THR A 126 -48.39 -6.51 31.83
CA THR A 126 -49.54 -5.93 32.54
C THR A 126 -49.95 -4.63 31.85
N PRO A 127 -51.25 -4.25 31.87
CA PRO A 127 -51.72 -3.07 31.15
C PRO A 127 -51.22 -1.78 31.83
N ILE A 128 -50.09 -1.26 31.35
CA ILE A 128 -49.38 -0.11 31.93
C ILE A 128 -49.15 1.02 30.94
N TYR A 129 -48.95 0.73 29.65
CA TYR A 129 -48.41 1.69 28.70
C TYR A 129 -49.37 2.83 28.37
N LEU A 130 -48.80 4.02 28.17
CA LEU A 130 -49.46 5.20 27.64
C LEU A 130 -49.05 5.45 26.17
N PRO A 131 -49.79 6.29 25.42
CA PRO A 131 -49.35 6.78 24.11
C PRO A 131 -48.00 7.50 24.16
N THR A 132 -47.66 8.14 25.29
CA THR A 132 -46.35 8.77 25.56
C THR A 132 -45.23 7.76 25.83
N ASP A 133 -45.56 6.49 26.06
CA ASP A 133 -44.59 5.41 26.17
C ASP A 133 -44.22 4.80 24.82
N VAL A 134 -45.02 5.10 23.78
CA VAL A 134 -44.95 4.43 22.47
C VAL A 134 -44.61 5.41 21.36
N PHE A 135 -45.31 6.53 21.27
CA PHE A 135 -45.20 7.49 20.17
C PHE A 135 -44.35 8.71 20.52
N VAL A 136 -43.76 9.34 19.50
CA VAL A 136 -42.99 10.58 19.64
C VAL A 136 -43.86 11.73 20.17
N ASN A 137 -45.04 11.98 19.58
CA ASN A 137 -45.98 12.96 20.10
C ASN A 137 -47.44 12.73 19.63
N ALA A 138 -48.09 11.73 20.22
CA ALA A 138 -49.50 11.41 19.94
C ALA A 138 -50.46 12.63 20.03
N ASN A 139 -50.21 13.57 20.95
CA ASN A 139 -51.02 14.79 21.10
C ASN A 139 -50.89 15.76 19.92
N LYS A 140 -49.78 15.69 19.17
CA LYS A 140 -49.57 16.40 17.89
C LYS A 140 -49.88 15.54 16.66
N LYS A 141 -50.42 14.32 16.86
CA LYS A 141 -50.63 13.29 15.82
C LYS A 141 -49.34 12.77 15.18
N ASP A 142 -48.24 12.88 15.91
CA ASP A 142 -46.96 12.28 15.54
C ASP A 142 -46.88 10.88 16.13
N TYR A 143 -47.27 9.90 15.31
CA TYR A 143 -47.41 8.48 15.66
C TYR A 143 -46.21 7.62 15.24
N HIS A 144 -45.10 8.23 14.82
CA HIS A 144 -43.83 7.51 14.77
C HIS A 144 -43.48 6.99 16.17
N LEU A 145 -42.83 5.84 16.25
CA LEU A 145 -42.41 5.27 17.52
C LEU A 145 -41.26 6.08 18.13
N LYS A 146 -41.28 6.30 19.44
CA LYS A 146 -40.15 6.91 20.15
C LYS A 146 -39.03 5.89 20.31
N THR A 147 -37.78 6.34 20.41
CA THR A 147 -36.55 5.50 20.40
C THR A 147 -36.47 4.43 21.51
N ASN A 148 -37.28 4.54 22.56
CA ASN A 148 -37.42 3.56 23.65
C ASN A 148 -38.87 3.05 23.76
N SER A 149 -39.55 2.86 22.63
CA SER A 149 -40.95 2.38 22.59
C SER A 149 -41.01 0.88 22.87
N PRO A 150 -42.01 0.38 23.64
CA PRO A 150 -42.20 -1.05 23.86
C PRO A 150 -42.66 -1.79 22.60
N ALA A 151 -42.98 -1.08 21.52
CA ALA A 151 -43.33 -1.64 20.21
C ALA A 151 -42.13 -1.95 19.30
N ILE A 152 -40.91 -1.53 19.67
CA ILE A 152 -39.71 -1.76 18.83
C ILE A 152 -39.31 -3.23 18.87
N ASP A 153 -38.97 -3.83 17.73
CA ASP A 153 -38.57 -5.25 17.60
C ASP A 153 -39.59 -6.23 18.25
N LYS A 154 -40.90 -6.05 18.02
CA LYS A 154 -41.95 -6.95 18.57
C LYS A 154 -42.89 -7.58 17.54
N GLY A 155 -42.83 -7.14 16.28
CA GLY A 155 -43.64 -7.67 15.20
C GLY A 155 -43.03 -8.91 14.55
N ASN A 156 -43.87 -9.66 13.84
CA ASN A 156 -43.49 -10.83 13.04
C ASN A 156 -43.50 -10.47 11.55
N ALA A 157 -42.34 -10.55 10.88
CA ALA A 157 -42.22 -10.34 9.43
C ALA A 157 -42.98 -11.40 8.60
N ASN A 158 -43.22 -12.59 9.15
CA ASN A 158 -43.59 -13.80 8.39
C ASN A 158 -45.10 -13.98 8.16
N TYR A 159 -45.93 -12.96 8.39
CA TYR A 159 -47.35 -13.04 8.05
C TYR A 159 -47.54 -12.99 6.53
N PRO A 160 -48.33 -13.90 5.91
CA PRO A 160 -48.62 -13.88 4.47
C PRO A 160 -49.14 -12.53 3.98
N GLU A 161 -49.87 -11.83 4.84
CA GLU A 161 -50.40 -10.48 4.63
C GLU A 161 -49.31 -9.42 4.38
N LEU A 162 -48.02 -9.67 4.65
CA LEU A 162 -46.91 -8.72 4.47
C LEU A 162 -45.99 -9.00 3.28
N ALA A 163 -46.23 -10.05 2.49
CA ALA A 163 -45.29 -10.52 1.46
C ALA A 163 -44.93 -9.48 0.37
N ASP A 164 -45.76 -8.46 0.15
CA ASP A 164 -45.60 -7.34 -0.78
C ASP A 164 -45.36 -5.97 -0.09
N ILE A 165 -45.32 -5.92 1.25
CA ILE A 165 -45.22 -4.68 2.04
C ILE A 165 -43.78 -4.47 2.53
N THR A 166 -42.94 -3.91 1.66
CA THR A 166 -41.51 -3.65 1.96
C THR A 166 -41.23 -2.38 2.75
N ILE A 167 -42.17 -1.43 2.80
CA ILE A 167 -42.03 -0.13 3.48
C ILE A 167 -43.20 0.21 4.42
N ASP A 168 -42.92 1.00 5.44
CA ASP A 168 -43.86 1.55 6.43
C ASP A 168 -44.64 2.75 5.86
N LEU A 169 -45.43 3.44 6.69
CA LEU A 169 -46.24 4.59 6.29
C LEU A 169 -45.44 5.90 6.15
N ALA A 170 -44.18 5.94 6.58
CA ALA A 170 -43.22 7.02 6.37
C ALA A 170 -42.25 6.76 5.19
N GLY A 171 -42.26 5.57 4.60
CA GLY A 171 -41.36 5.14 3.53
C GLY A 171 -40.07 4.46 4.00
N LYS A 172 -39.93 4.13 5.30
CA LYS A 172 -38.84 3.35 5.86
C LYS A 172 -39.05 1.85 5.62
N LYS A 173 -37.98 1.08 5.47
CA LYS A 173 -37.99 -0.38 5.25
C LYS A 173 -38.67 -1.11 6.42
N ARG A 174 -39.61 -2.02 6.16
CA ARG A 174 -40.36 -2.82 7.18
C ARG A 174 -39.53 -3.84 8.00
N VAL A 175 -38.20 -3.79 7.93
CA VAL A 175 -37.30 -4.63 8.74
C VAL A 175 -36.10 -3.75 9.09
N GLN A 176 -36.04 -3.29 10.34
CA GLN A 176 -34.93 -2.48 10.86
C GLN A 176 -34.52 -3.05 12.22
N GLY A 177 -33.31 -3.62 12.33
CA GLY A 177 -32.87 -4.27 13.57
C GLY A 177 -33.06 -5.79 13.55
N ALA A 178 -33.65 -6.36 14.61
CA ALA A 178 -33.75 -7.80 14.81
C ALA A 178 -35.11 -8.39 14.37
N ALA A 179 -36.15 -7.56 14.31
CA ALA A 179 -37.49 -7.94 13.87
C ALA A 179 -38.13 -6.79 13.05
N ILE A 180 -39.45 -6.62 13.19
CA ILE A 180 -40.19 -5.47 12.66
C ILE A 180 -40.90 -4.75 13.80
N ASP A 181 -41.16 -3.46 13.66
CA ASP A 181 -41.87 -2.68 14.67
C ASP A 181 -43.39 -2.85 14.60
N LEU A 182 -44.09 -2.66 15.73
CA LEU A 182 -45.56 -2.69 15.72
C LEU A 182 -46.15 -1.41 15.12
N GLY A 183 -47.31 -1.56 14.49
CA GLY A 183 -48.07 -0.47 13.89
C GLY A 183 -47.58 -0.10 12.51
N ALA A 184 -47.97 1.09 12.06
CA ALA A 184 -47.73 1.60 10.71
C ALA A 184 -46.34 2.26 10.51
N TYR A 185 -45.47 2.27 11.52
CA TYR A 185 -44.18 2.99 11.48
C TYR A 185 -43.04 2.15 12.07
N GLU A 186 -41.83 2.31 11.53
CA GLU A 186 -40.58 1.71 12.03
C GLU A 186 -39.67 2.79 12.65
N VAL A 187 -38.81 2.40 13.61
CA VAL A 187 -37.73 3.25 14.14
C VAL A 187 -36.44 3.03 13.34
N PRO A 188 -35.89 4.09 12.70
CA PRO A 188 -34.57 3.99 12.08
C PRO A 188 -33.51 3.66 13.13
N ASN A 189 -32.85 2.51 12.96
CA ASN A 189 -31.65 2.18 13.69
C ASN A 189 -30.48 3.03 13.18
N TYR A 190 -29.68 3.55 14.12
CA TYR A 190 -28.55 4.44 13.84
C TYR A 190 -27.26 3.86 14.37
N TYR A 191 -26.25 3.81 13.51
CA TYR A 191 -24.94 3.24 13.78
C TYR A 191 -23.84 4.30 13.69
N LYS A 192 -22.66 3.96 14.20
CA LYS A 192 -21.49 4.83 14.30
C LYS A 192 -20.23 4.23 13.69
N ILE A 193 -19.34 5.11 13.27
CA ILE A 193 -17.93 4.81 12.99
C ILE A 193 -17.11 5.14 14.23
N ILE A 194 -16.15 4.28 14.56
CA ILE A 194 -15.17 4.52 15.62
C ILE A 194 -13.79 4.32 15.00
N TYR A 195 -12.90 5.29 15.11
CA TYR A 195 -11.53 5.19 14.61
C TYR A 195 -10.58 4.77 15.74
N ASP A 196 -9.72 3.78 15.49
CA ASP A 196 -8.75 3.24 16.44
C ASP A 196 -7.32 3.43 15.91
N ALA A 197 -6.42 3.96 16.74
CA ALA A 197 -5.05 4.30 16.37
C ALA A 197 -4.17 3.08 16.05
N ASN A 198 -4.60 1.87 16.40
CA ASN A 198 -3.93 0.59 16.17
C ASN A 198 -2.43 0.60 16.51
N GLY A 199 -2.11 1.03 17.73
CA GLY A 199 -0.74 1.12 18.23
C GLY A 199 0.11 2.21 17.57
N ALA A 200 -0.47 3.32 17.13
CA ALA A 200 0.26 4.55 16.84
C ALA A 200 1.11 4.99 18.04
N THR A 201 2.27 5.61 17.78
CA THR A 201 3.15 6.21 18.80
C THR A 201 2.94 7.73 18.95
N GLY A 202 2.15 8.36 18.07
CA GLY A 202 1.77 9.77 18.16
C GLY A 202 0.59 10.13 17.27
N GLY A 203 0.11 11.38 17.40
CA GLY A 203 -1.08 11.89 16.72
C GLY A 203 -2.39 11.53 17.42
N SER A 204 -3.52 11.81 16.78
CA SER A 204 -4.86 11.43 17.23
C SER A 204 -5.71 10.85 16.10
N VAL A 205 -6.67 9.98 16.45
CA VAL A 205 -7.67 9.49 15.48
C VAL A 205 -8.64 10.62 15.05
N PRO A 206 -9.25 10.52 13.86
CA PRO A 206 -10.39 11.36 13.50
C PRO A 206 -11.58 11.08 14.42
N GLN A 207 -12.35 12.13 14.75
CA GLN A 207 -13.64 11.99 15.44
C GLN A 207 -14.77 11.98 14.40
N ASP A 208 -15.74 11.09 14.59
CA ASP A 208 -16.98 11.06 13.83
C ASP A 208 -18.18 11.05 14.79
N ASP A 209 -18.92 12.17 14.82
CA ASP A 209 -20.11 12.34 15.66
C ASP A 209 -21.41 12.04 14.90
N GLU A 210 -21.33 11.71 13.61
CA GLU A 210 -22.49 11.43 12.77
C GLU A 210 -23.19 10.12 13.17
N LYS A 211 -24.45 9.98 12.72
CA LYS A 211 -25.30 8.83 12.96
C LYS A 211 -25.85 8.35 11.63
N TYR A 212 -25.50 7.13 11.26
CA TYR A 212 -25.77 6.57 9.95
C TYR A 212 -26.90 5.54 10.03
N GLU A 213 -27.95 5.68 9.23
CA GLU A 213 -28.97 4.63 9.06
C GLU A 213 -28.39 3.44 8.27
N GLU A 214 -29.05 2.27 8.32
CA GLU A 214 -28.69 1.11 7.49
C GLU A 214 -28.61 1.50 6.00
N ASN A 215 -27.50 1.17 5.33
CA ASN A 215 -27.15 1.55 3.96
C ASN A 215 -26.90 3.05 3.69
N ALA A 216 -26.89 3.91 4.71
CA ALA A 216 -26.41 5.29 4.54
C ALA A 216 -24.92 5.28 4.13
N LEU A 217 -24.53 6.10 3.14
CA LEU A 217 -23.14 6.17 2.71
C LEU A 217 -22.30 6.92 3.74
N VAL A 218 -21.31 6.21 4.27
CA VAL A 218 -20.24 6.70 5.13
C VAL A 218 -19.08 7.16 4.26
N THR A 219 -18.42 8.27 4.61
CA THR A 219 -17.11 8.65 4.05
C THR A 219 -16.03 8.43 5.10
N VAL A 220 -14.99 7.67 4.75
CA VAL A 220 -13.86 7.37 5.64
C VAL A 220 -13.02 8.62 5.85
N LYS A 221 -12.95 9.10 7.10
CA LYS A 221 -12.36 10.41 7.42
C LYS A 221 -10.84 10.41 7.18
N VAL A 222 -10.33 11.52 6.65
CA VAL A 222 -8.90 11.86 6.54
C VAL A 222 -8.18 11.68 7.89
N ASN A 223 -6.92 11.21 7.88
CA ASN A 223 -6.01 11.17 9.04
C ASN A 223 -5.57 12.58 9.49
N ASN A 224 -6.54 13.43 9.85
CA ASN A 224 -6.34 14.85 10.17
C ASN A 224 -5.59 15.10 11.48
N GLY A 225 -5.64 14.15 12.42
CA GLY A 225 -4.85 14.16 13.66
C GLY A 225 -3.40 13.68 13.49
N ASN A 226 -2.94 13.44 12.25
CA ASN A 226 -1.58 13.05 11.91
C ASN A 226 -1.07 11.87 12.73
N LEU A 227 -1.76 10.72 12.69
CA LEU A 227 -1.29 9.50 13.32
C LEU A 227 0.11 9.11 12.81
N VAL A 228 1.04 8.90 13.74
CA VAL A 228 2.42 8.46 13.49
C VAL A 228 2.68 7.16 14.24
N LYS A 229 3.44 6.24 13.64
CA LYS A 229 3.89 5.00 14.28
C LYS A 229 5.35 4.76 13.91
N THR A 230 6.22 4.72 14.90
CA THR A 230 7.68 4.65 14.69
C THR A 230 8.06 3.40 13.89
N GLY A 231 8.67 3.60 12.72
CA GLY A 231 9.04 2.55 11.75
C GLY A 231 7.89 1.98 10.90
N TYR A 232 6.77 2.70 10.80
CA TYR A 232 5.65 2.35 9.94
C TYR A 232 5.05 3.57 9.21
N THR A 233 4.69 3.37 7.95
CA THR A 233 3.91 4.32 7.15
C THR A 233 2.42 4.04 7.30
N PHE A 234 1.61 5.07 7.56
CA PHE A 234 0.14 4.96 7.56
C PHE A 234 -0.37 4.67 6.14
N LYS A 235 -1.12 3.58 5.98
CA LYS A 235 -1.63 3.11 4.67
C LYS A 235 -3.09 3.49 4.43
N GLY A 236 -3.87 3.69 5.50
CA GLY A 236 -5.32 3.83 5.46
C GLY A 236 -5.96 3.21 6.70
N TRP A 237 -7.19 2.75 6.57
CA TRP A 237 -7.98 2.14 7.64
C TRP A 237 -8.33 0.68 7.32
N ASN A 238 -8.66 -0.12 8.33
CA ASN A 238 -9.04 -1.52 8.17
C ASN A 238 -10.13 -1.94 9.17
N THR A 239 -11.02 -2.86 8.79
CA THR A 239 -12.08 -3.36 9.69
C THR A 239 -11.59 -4.36 10.76
N GLN A 240 -10.33 -4.81 10.70
CA GLN A 240 -9.72 -5.70 11.68
C GLN A 240 -8.38 -5.16 12.17
N VAL A 241 -8.07 -5.40 13.45
CA VAL A 241 -6.88 -4.88 14.14
C VAL A 241 -5.56 -5.44 13.56
N ASP A 242 -5.56 -6.66 13.02
CA ASP A 242 -4.39 -7.27 12.37
C ASP A 242 -4.22 -6.86 10.90
N GLY A 243 -5.15 -6.07 10.36
CA GLY A 243 -5.11 -5.57 8.99
C GLY A 243 -5.59 -6.55 7.92
N LYS A 244 -6.18 -7.71 8.28
CA LYS A 244 -6.74 -8.69 7.31
C LYS A 244 -8.19 -8.42 6.90
N GLY A 245 -8.87 -7.49 7.56
CA GLY A 245 -10.23 -7.06 7.19
C GLY A 245 -10.24 -6.22 5.92
N THR A 246 -11.42 -5.67 5.58
CA THR A 246 -11.57 -4.74 4.46
C THR A 246 -10.71 -3.51 4.71
N ALA A 247 -9.78 -3.23 3.78
CA ALA A 247 -8.98 -2.02 3.80
C ALA A 247 -9.71 -0.87 3.08
N TYR A 248 -9.69 0.31 3.68
CA TYR A 248 -10.23 1.54 3.11
C TYR A 248 -9.14 2.61 2.99
N ALA A 249 -9.12 3.32 1.87
CA ALA A 249 -8.36 4.54 1.74
C ALA A 249 -8.98 5.68 2.58
N VAL A 250 -8.29 6.81 2.64
CA VAL A 250 -8.93 8.08 3.01
C VAL A 250 -9.94 8.46 1.90
N ASP A 251 -11.07 9.03 2.31
CA ASP A 251 -12.19 9.45 1.44
C ASP A 251 -12.90 8.32 0.65
N ASP A 252 -12.54 7.05 0.88
CA ASP A 252 -13.33 5.89 0.44
C ASP A 252 -14.75 5.94 1.05
N THR A 253 -15.76 5.51 0.29
CA THR A 253 -17.15 5.46 0.77
C THR A 253 -17.68 4.03 0.83
N PHE A 254 -18.47 3.73 1.86
CA PHE A 254 -19.13 2.43 2.04
C PHE A 254 -20.53 2.58 2.65
N PRO A 255 -21.48 1.67 2.33
CA PRO A 255 -22.81 1.67 2.95
C PRO A 255 -22.71 1.16 4.39
N MET A 256 -23.37 1.85 5.33
CA MET A 256 -23.38 1.44 6.73
C MET A 256 -24.11 0.11 6.93
N GLY A 257 -23.51 -0.80 7.69
CA GLY A 257 -24.12 -2.09 8.06
C GLY A 257 -25.19 -1.98 9.14
N THR A 258 -25.58 -3.12 9.70
CA THR A 258 -26.57 -3.24 10.79
C THR A 258 -25.96 -3.14 12.21
N GLU A 259 -24.69 -2.76 12.31
CA GLU A 259 -23.93 -2.65 13.58
C GLU A 259 -22.94 -1.48 13.52
N ASN A 260 -22.43 -1.03 14.67
CA ASN A 260 -21.33 -0.06 14.74
C ASN A 260 -20.03 -0.68 14.21
N ILE A 261 -19.21 0.11 13.51
CA ILE A 261 -17.95 -0.37 12.93
C ILE A 261 -16.74 0.32 13.59
N ILE A 262 -15.69 -0.46 13.84
CA ILE A 262 -14.38 0.07 14.26
C ILE A 262 -13.44 0.01 13.05
N LEU A 263 -12.79 1.15 12.76
CA LEU A 263 -11.79 1.31 11.72
C LEU A 263 -10.42 1.49 12.37
N TYR A 264 -9.61 0.44 12.32
CA TYR A 264 -8.25 0.39 12.84
C TYR A 264 -7.27 0.99 11.83
N ALA A 265 -6.35 1.84 12.28
CA ALA A 265 -5.30 2.37 11.42
C ALA A 265 -4.46 1.20 10.82
N GLN A 266 -4.29 1.18 9.50
CA GLN A 266 -3.50 0.17 8.80
C GLN A 266 -2.09 0.70 8.56
N TRP A 267 -1.09 -0.11 8.89
CA TRP A 267 0.31 0.29 8.97
C TRP A 267 1.19 -0.60 8.09
N THR A 268 1.94 -0.01 7.17
CA THR A 268 2.99 -0.69 6.40
C THR A 268 4.31 -0.54 7.15
N LYS A 269 5.00 -1.63 7.48
CA LYS A 269 6.34 -1.53 8.09
C LYS A 269 7.32 -0.93 7.09
N ASN A 270 8.12 0.03 7.53
CA ASN A 270 9.15 0.64 6.69
C ASN A 270 10.28 -0.38 6.39
N PRO A 271 10.89 -0.33 5.19
CA PRO A 271 12.07 -1.14 4.89
C PRO A 271 13.31 -0.58 5.60
N THR A 272 14.21 -1.48 5.99
CA THR A 272 15.46 -1.13 6.69
C THR A 272 16.67 -1.74 6.01
N TYR A 273 17.79 -1.03 6.03
CA TYR A 273 19.02 -1.34 5.32
C TYR A 273 20.23 -1.30 6.28
N THR A 274 21.35 -1.89 5.87
CA THR A 274 22.58 -1.97 6.65
C THR A 274 23.73 -1.17 6.04
N ALA A 275 24.59 -0.63 6.90
CA ALA A 275 25.90 -0.13 6.53
C ALA A 275 26.97 -1.13 7.01
N THR A 276 27.76 -1.66 6.09
CA THR A 276 28.75 -2.71 6.37
C THR A 276 30.14 -2.29 5.88
N TYR A 277 31.19 -2.92 6.40
CA TYR A 277 32.57 -2.52 6.18
C TYR A 277 33.39 -3.69 5.63
N ASP A 278 34.23 -3.42 4.62
CA ASP A 278 35.11 -4.40 3.97
C ASP A 278 36.57 -3.95 4.07
N ALA A 279 37.45 -4.84 4.53
CA ALA A 279 38.86 -4.55 4.79
C ALA A 279 39.69 -4.27 3.52
N ASN A 280 39.15 -4.54 2.33
CA ASN A 280 39.68 -4.22 1.01
C ASN A 280 41.19 -4.47 0.85
N GLY A 281 41.60 -5.71 1.10
CA GLY A 281 43.00 -6.14 1.01
C GLY A 281 43.89 -5.77 2.20
N ALA A 282 43.33 -5.47 3.38
CA ALA A 282 44.11 -5.47 4.61
C ALA A 282 44.76 -6.84 4.86
N THR A 283 45.97 -6.81 5.42
CA THR A 283 46.77 -7.99 5.80
C THR A 283 46.62 -8.38 7.28
N SER A 284 46.15 -7.47 8.13
CA SER A 284 45.73 -7.76 9.51
C SER A 284 44.80 -6.66 10.04
N GLY A 285 44.25 -6.86 11.24
CA GLY A 285 43.17 -6.04 11.82
C GLY A 285 41.79 -6.62 11.51
N THR A 286 40.74 -5.96 11.98
CA THR A 286 39.33 -6.28 11.66
C THR A 286 38.60 -5.02 11.26
N VAL A 287 37.52 -5.14 10.48
CA VAL A 287 36.65 -3.99 10.20
C VAL A 287 35.85 -3.58 11.44
N PRO A 288 35.34 -2.34 11.53
CA PRO A 288 34.24 -2.01 12.44
C PRO A 288 33.00 -2.87 12.16
N GLN A 289 32.18 -3.10 13.18
CA GLN A 289 30.86 -3.69 13.03
C GLN A 289 29.81 -2.63 13.38
N ASP A 290 28.88 -2.42 12.46
CA ASP A 290 27.66 -1.67 12.70
C ASP A 290 26.49 -2.67 12.63
N SER A 291 25.65 -2.66 13.67
CA SER A 291 24.45 -3.53 13.78
C SER A 291 23.15 -2.72 13.68
N THR A 292 23.25 -1.46 13.27
CA THR A 292 22.10 -0.56 13.13
C THR A 292 21.34 -0.90 11.85
N LEU A 293 20.01 -1.00 11.98
CA LEU A 293 19.08 -1.10 10.86
C LEU A 293 18.54 0.31 10.58
N TYR A 294 18.89 0.84 9.41
CA TYR A 294 18.58 2.22 9.01
C TYR A 294 17.38 2.27 8.05
N GLU A 295 16.44 3.17 8.29
CA GLU A 295 15.38 3.50 7.33
C GLU A 295 15.88 4.48 6.25
N GLU A 296 15.13 4.63 5.16
CA GLU A 296 15.49 5.53 4.06
C GLU A 296 15.61 6.99 4.55
N ASN A 297 16.72 7.64 4.23
CA ASN A 297 17.10 8.98 4.69
C ASN A 297 17.51 9.10 6.18
N GLU A 298 17.70 8.00 6.92
CA GLU A 298 18.39 8.07 8.21
C GLU A 298 19.90 8.29 8.05
N THR A 299 20.48 9.03 8.99
CA THR A 299 21.89 9.44 8.94
C THR A 299 22.81 8.38 9.51
N VAL A 300 23.61 7.76 8.64
CA VAL A 300 24.70 6.84 9.00
C VAL A 300 25.94 7.65 9.41
N ILE A 301 26.64 7.20 10.46
CA ILE A 301 27.94 7.76 10.87
C ILE A 301 29.05 6.77 10.53
N VAL A 302 29.97 7.18 9.65
CA VAL A 302 31.07 6.36 9.15
C VAL A 302 32.11 6.13 10.24
N GLN A 303 32.31 4.87 10.61
CA GLN A 303 33.20 4.46 11.70
C GLN A 303 34.69 4.67 11.34
N GLY A 304 35.52 4.93 12.34
CA GLY A 304 36.97 5.03 12.18
C GLY A 304 37.68 3.68 12.06
N ASP A 305 38.99 3.68 11.86
CA ASP A 305 39.83 2.48 11.97
C ASP A 305 40.15 2.15 13.44
N SER A 306 39.11 1.97 14.25
CA SER A 306 39.22 1.64 15.67
C SER A 306 39.85 0.27 15.96
N ASN A 307 39.98 -0.57 14.92
CA ASN A 307 40.44 -1.95 14.98
C ASN A 307 41.81 -2.18 14.32
N ASN A 308 42.51 -1.11 13.91
CA ASN A 308 43.88 -1.11 13.37
C ASN A 308 44.06 -2.02 12.15
N LEU A 309 43.37 -1.69 11.05
CA LEU A 309 43.57 -2.31 9.74
C LEU A 309 44.97 -1.99 9.20
N VAL A 310 45.77 -3.02 8.93
CA VAL A 310 47.14 -2.88 8.41
C VAL A 310 47.24 -3.53 7.04
N ARG A 311 47.72 -2.78 6.05
CA ARG A 311 48.06 -3.26 4.70
C ARG A 311 49.50 -2.88 4.38
N ALA A 312 50.40 -3.86 4.30
CA ALA A 312 51.83 -3.60 4.09
C ALA A 312 52.10 -2.78 2.80
N GLY A 313 52.87 -1.70 2.92
CA GLY A 313 53.14 -0.75 1.82
C GLY A 313 52.09 0.37 1.65
N TYR A 314 51.07 0.43 2.50
CA TYR A 314 49.98 1.41 2.42
C TYR A 314 49.64 2.02 3.79
N THR A 315 49.02 3.20 3.74
CA THR A 315 48.40 3.90 4.88
C THR A 315 46.89 3.97 4.66
N PHE A 316 46.09 3.67 5.68
CA PHE A 316 44.63 3.79 5.63
C PHE A 316 44.23 5.27 5.49
N LYS A 317 43.26 5.57 4.61
CA LYS A 317 42.84 6.94 4.27
C LYS A 317 41.41 7.26 4.73
N GLY A 318 40.60 6.24 5.00
CA GLY A 318 39.15 6.32 5.16
C GLY A 318 38.46 5.21 4.37
N TRP A 319 37.19 5.38 4.06
CA TRP A 319 36.37 4.40 3.36
C TRP A 319 35.94 4.88 1.98
N ASN A 320 35.51 3.96 1.12
CA ASN A 320 34.98 4.27 -0.21
C ASN A 320 33.79 3.37 -0.58
N THR A 321 32.81 3.86 -1.32
CA THR A 321 31.64 3.06 -1.75
C THR A 321 31.94 2.04 -2.85
N GLN A 322 33.17 1.99 -3.37
CA GLN A 322 33.62 1.00 -4.37
C GLN A 322 35.00 0.45 -4.00
N ALA A 323 35.20 -0.87 -4.15
CA ALA A 323 36.45 -1.55 -3.79
C ALA A 323 37.68 -1.05 -4.56
N ASP A 324 37.50 -0.53 -5.78
CA ASP A 324 38.59 0.03 -6.58
C ASP A 324 38.93 1.50 -6.23
N GLY A 325 38.21 2.09 -5.28
CA GLY A 325 38.41 3.45 -4.79
C GLY A 325 37.84 4.56 -5.66
N LYS A 326 37.08 4.27 -6.73
CA LYS A 326 36.45 5.28 -7.60
C LYS A 326 35.08 5.79 -7.13
N GLY A 327 34.52 5.18 -6.09
CA GLY A 327 33.27 5.62 -5.46
C GLY A 327 33.44 6.87 -4.60
N ILE A 328 32.40 7.20 -3.83
CA ILE A 328 32.42 8.31 -2.88
C ILE A 328 33.35 7.94 -1.72
N SER A 329 34.28 8.83 -1.38
CA SER A 329 35.20 8.63 -0.26
C SER A 329 34.66 9.30 1.01
N TYR A 330 34.68 8.57 2.13
CA TYR A 330 34.27 9.04 3.44
C TYR A 330 35.44 9.00 4.42
N ALA A 331 35.63 10.09 5.16
CA ALA A 331 36.53 10.12 6.30
C ALA A 331 35.88 9.46 7.53
N GLU A 332 36.67 9.17 8.55
CA GLU A 332 36.17 8.83 9.88
C GLU A 332 35.24 9.94 10.42
N ASN A 333 34.13 9.55 11.05
CA ASN A 333 33.05 10.42 11.55
C ASN A 333 32.35 11.28 10.47
N ALA A 334 32.60 11.04 9.18
CA ALA A 334 31.75 11.59 8.12
C ALA A 334 30.35 10.94 8.17
N THR A 335 29.36 11.59 7.56
CA THR A 335 27.98 11.10 7.53
C THR A 335 27.44 10.99 6.11
N PHE A 336 26.44 10.12 5.92
CA PHE A 336 25.63 10.04 4.71
C PHE A 336 24.20 9.62 5.06
N GLN A 337 23.25 9.88 4.15
CA GLN A 337 21.87 9.44 4.31
C GLN A 337 21.68 8.06 3.69
N MET A 338 21.04 7.14 4.40
CA MET A 338 20.80 5.78 3.93
C MET A 338 19.86 5.77 2.70
N GLY A 339 20.24 4.98 1.69
CA GLY A 339 19.46 4.81 0.45
C GLY A 339 18.43 3.69 0.54
N LYS A 340 18.00 3.18 -0.63
CA LYS A 340 17.05 2.04 -0.75
C LYS A 340 17.70 0.67 -0.85
N ALA A 341 18.95 0.54 -0.40
CA ALA A 341 19.75 -0.68 -0.48
C ALA A 341 20.86 -0.67 0.58
N ASP A 342 21.34 -1.86 0.95
CA ASP A 342 22.52 -2.02 1.81
C ASP A 342 23.77 -1.39 1.20
N VAL A 343 24.63 -0.82 2.03
CA VAL A 343 25.87 -0.15 1.65
C VAL A 343 27.07 -0.94 2.16
N ILE A 344 28.06 -1.16 1.29
CA ILE A 344 29.37 -1.71 1.66
C ILE A 344 30.41 -0.60 1.52
N LEU A 345 31.11 -0.30 2.61
CA LEU A 345 32.19 0.66 2.70
C LEU A 345 33.53 -0.08 2.68
N TYR A 346 34.26 0.07 1.59
CA TYR A 346 35.56 -0.57 1.36
C TYR A 346 36.70 0.30 1.88
N ALA A 347 37.66 -0.28 2.61
CA ALA A 347 38.82 0.45 3.11
C ALA A 347 39.60 1.10 1.94
N GLN A 348 39.85 2.41 2.02
CA GLN A 348 40.59 3.17 1.02
C GLN A 348 42.04 3.34 1.47
N TRP A 349 42.98 3.01 0.59
CA TRP A 349 44.40 2.90 0.90
C TRP A 349 45.23 3.89 0.06
N THR A 350 46.15 4.60 0.72
CA THR A 350 47.18 5.40 0.05
C THR A 350 48.47 4.60 0.03
N ALA A 351 49.13 4.46 -1.13
CA ALA A 351 50.44 3.81 -1.19
C ALA A 351 51.49 4.68 -0.48
N ASN A 352 52.36 4.06 0.32
CA ASN A 352 53.41 4.77 1.04
C ASN A 352 54.48 5.28 0.04
N PRO A 353 55.02 6.50 0.23
CA PRO A 353 56.10 6.99 -0.62
C PRO A 353 57.36 6.13 -0.42
N THR A 354 58.13 5.95 -1.50
CA THR A 354 59.38 5.18 -1.48
C THR A 354 60.50 5.92 -2.20
N TYR A 355 61.72 5.66 -1.76
CA TYR A 355 62.94 6.41 -2.08
C TYR A 355 64.09 5.46 -2.39
N THR A 356 65.10 5.96 -3.10
CA THR A 356 66.26 5.19 -3.58
C THR A 356 67.57 5.65 -2.95
N ILE A 357 68.60 4.80 -3.02
CA ILE A 357 69.99 5.16 -2.72
C ILE A 357 70.82 5.12 -4.00
N ILE A 358 71.43 6.24 -4.36
CA ILE A 358 72.20 6.41 -5.60
C ILE A 358 73.67 6.60 -5.26
N TYR A 359 74.51 5.64 -5.65
CA TYR A 359 75.96 5.72 -5.45
C TYR A 359 76.64 6.51 -6.57
N SER A 360 77.52 7.46 -6.21
CA SER A 360 78.22 8.36 -7.12
C SER A 360 79.74 8.21 -7.02
N ALA A 361 80.39 7.97 -8.16
CA ALA A 361 81.83 7.66 -8.24
C ALA A 361 82.75 8.81 -7.79
N ASN A 362 82.22 10.04 -7.69
CA ASN A 362 82.88 11.25 -7.17
C ASN A 362 84.38 11.39 -7.52
N GLY A 363 84.69 11.41 -8.82
CA GLY A 363 86.06 11.58 -9.33
C GLY A 363 86.92 10.32 -9.33
N ALA A 364 86.33 9.12 -9.23
CA ALA A 364 87.02 7.88 -9.60
C ALA A 364 87.53 7.95 -11.05
N THR A 365 88.71 7.38 -11.29
CA THR A 365 89.34 7.25 -12.61
C THR A 365 89.05 5.90 -13.27
N SER A 366 88.62 4.89 -12.51
CA SER A 366 88.13 3.60 -13.03
C SER A 366 87.29 2.85 -11.98
N GLY A 367 86.70 1.71 -12.38
CA GLY A 367 85.76 0.93 -11.58
C GLY A 367 84.29 1.23 -11.90
N ARG A 368 83.37 0.71 -11.09
CA ARG A 368 81.93 1.02 -11.14
C ARG A 368 81.42 1.31 -9.73
N VAL A 369 80.37 2.12 -9.62
CA VAL A 369 79.62 2.26 -8.37
C VAL A 369 78.82 0.98 -8.09
N PRO A 370 78.50 0.68 -6.82
CA PRO A 370 77.46 -0.29 -6.50
C PRO A 370 76.12 0.15 -7.11
N GLN A 371 75.25 -0.81 -7.41
CA GLN A 371 73.89 -0.54 -7.85
C GLN A 371 72.91 -0.96 -6.77
N ASP A 372 71.97 -0.08 -6.47
CA ASP A 372 70.79 -0.40 -5.66
C ASP A 372 69.56 -0.13 -6.52
N SER A 373 68.66 -1.10 -6.57
CA SER A 373 67.36 -1.00 -7.28
C SER A 373 66.20 -1.20 -6.31
N THR A 374 66.47 -1.12 -5.00
CA THR A 374 65.48 -1.30 -3.95
C THR A 374 64.76 0.03 -3.72
N LEU A 375 63.43 -0.04 -3.58
CA LEU A 375 62.59 1.07 -3.13
C LEU A 375 62.37 0.95 -1.62
N TYR A 376 62.71 2.00 -0.89
CA TYR A 376 62.62 2.04 0.58
C TYR A 376 61.58 3.05 1.04
N GLU A 377 60.66 2.65 1.91
CA GLU A 377 59.78 3.60 2.61
C GLU A 377 60.60 4.51 3.56
N GLU A 378 59.99 5.60 4.02
CA GLU A 378 60.57 6.45 5.06
C GLU A 378 60.91 5.65 6.33
N ASN A 379 61.94 6.09 7.06
CA ASN A 379 62.44 5.52 8.32
C ASN A 379 62.92 4.05 8.24
N LYS A 380 63.04 3.45 7.05
CA LYS A 380 63.69 2.15 6.88
C LYS A 380 65.20 2.26 7.08
N THR A 381 65.77 1.35 7.84
CA THR A 381 67.22 1.19 7.99
C THR A 381 67.78 0.36 6.83
N VAL A 382 68.70 0.94 6.07
CA VAL A 382 69.41 0.34 4.94
C VAL A 382 70.89 0.21 5.29
N MET A 383 71.57 -0.82 4.80
CA MET A 383 73.00 -1.02 5.04
C MET A 383 73.81 -0.46 3.87
N VAL A 384 74.70 0.50 4.14
CA VAL A 384 75.49 1.17 3.09
C VAL A 384 76.44 0.20 2.41
N GLN A 385 76.34 0.08 1.09
CA GLN A 385 77.11 -0.89 0.30
C GLN A 385 78.61 -0.54 0.30
N GLY A 386 79.48 -1.55 0.27
CA GLY A 386 80.94 -1.35 0.15
C GLY A 386 81.40 -0.96 -1.26
N ASN A 387 82.73 -0.88 -1.47
CA ASN A 387 83.32 -0.62 -2.80
C ASN A 387 83.31 -1.89 -3.70
N SER A 388 82.14 -2.52 -3.86
CA SER A 388 81.95 -3.79 -4.56
C SER A 388 82.32 -3.72 -6.06
N GLY A 389 82.14 -2.56 -6.68
CA GLY A 389 82.51 -2.31 -8.09
C GLY A 389 83.96 -1.87 -8.31
N ASN A 390 84.83 -1.95 -7.29
CA ASN A 390 86.26 -1.63 -7.36
C ASN A 390 86.57 -0.24 -7.93
N LEU A 391 85.94 0.81 -7.39
CA LEU A 391 86.29 2.21 -7.67
C LEU A 391 87.75 2.48 -7.31
N VAL A 392 88.49 3.08 -8.24
CA VAL A 392 89.89 3.53 -8.07
C VAL A 392 90.00 4.98 -8.48
N ARG A 393 90.78 5.77 -7.72
CA ARG A 393 91.14 7.16 -8.03
C ARG A 393 92.65 7.33 -7.87
N THR A 394 93.36 7.55 -8.98
CA THR A 394 94.84 7.64 -8.97
C THR A 394 95.36 8.65 -7.95
N GLY A 395 96.22 8.20 -7.03
CA GLY A 395 96.78 9.02 -5.94
C GLY A 395 95.94 9.07 -4.65
N TYR A 396 94.82 8.36 -4.59
CA TYR A 396 93.92 8.34 -3.44
C TYR A 396 93.55 6.90 -3.04
N THR A 397 93.09 6.73 -1.80
CA THR A 397 92.46 5.52 -1.26
C THR A 397 90.96 5.80 -1.05
N PHE A 398 90.11 4.81 -1.34
CA PHE A 398 88.68 4.89 -1.04
C PHE A 398 88.45 4.71 0.46
N SER A 399 87.74 5.65 1.09
CA SER A 399 87.60 5.73 2.56
C SER A 399 86.17 5.56 3.04
N GLY A 400 85.20 5.40 2.13
CA GLY A 400 83.77 5.32 2.42
C GLY A 400 82.94 6.15 1.43
N TRP A 401 81.72 6.46 1.84
CA TRP A 401 80.78 7.33 1.13
C TRP A 401 80.44 8.55 1.98
N ASN A 402 79.98 9.62 1.34
CA ASN A 402 79.57 10.85 1.99
C ASN A 402 78.26 11.38 1.39
N THR A 403 77.38 11.98 2.19
CA THR A 403 76.12 12.57 1.67
C THR A 403 76.31 13.90 0.94
N ALA A 404 77.52 14.50 0.96
CA ALA A 404 77.87 15.65 0.15
C ALA A 404 79.08 15.37 -0.76
N GLN A 405 79.02 15.88 -1.99
CA GLN A 405 80.07 15.67 -3.00
C GLN A 405 81.45 16.20 -2.56
N ASP A 406 81.47 17.29 -1.78
CA ASP A 406 82.68 17.92 -1.27
C ASP A 406 83.26 17.25 0.00
N GLY A 407 82.62 16.19 0.50
CA GLY A 407 83.03 15.45 1.69
C GLY A 407 82.69 16.10 3.03
N LYS A 408 81.92 17.20 3.06
CA LYS A 408 81.47 17.85 4.32
C LYS A 408 80.16 17.31 4.90
N GLY A 409 79.50 16.39 4.20
CA GLY A 409 78.31 15.69 4.67
C GLY A 409 78.64 14.55 5.63
N ILE A 410 77.63 13.75 5.96
CA ILE A 410 77.77 12.60 6.86
C ILE A 410 78.54 11.49 6.13
N ALA A 411 79.60 10.99 6.77
CA ALA A 411 80.42 9.90 6.24
C ALA A 411 79.88 8.53 6.69
N TYR A 412 79.79 7.60 5.74
CA TYR A 412 79.34 6.21 5.94
C TYR A 412 80.43 5.26 5.42
N ILE A 413 80.87 4.32 6.25
CA ILE A 413 81.75 3.22 5.81
C ILE A 413 80.91 2.02 5.36
N ALA A 414 81.54 1.02 4.74
CA ALA A 414 80.83 -0.18 4.30
C ALA A 414 80.12 -0.87 5.48
N ASN A 415 78.85 -1.26 5.28
CA ASN A 415 77.98 -1.89 6.26
C ASN A 415 77.65 -1.04 7.51
N THR A 416 77.67 0.30 7.44
CA THR A 416 76.96 1.11 8.45
C THR A 416 75.47 1.25 8.12
N PRO A 417 74.59 1.35 9.13
CA PRO A 417 73.17 1.64 8.92
C PRO A 417 72.97 3.10 8.49
N LEU A 418 72.04 3.30 7.57
CA LEU A 418 71.51 4.58 7.11
C LEU A 418 69.98 4.52 7.22
N ILE A 419 69.36 5.53 7.84
CA ILE A 419 67.89 5.61 7.95
C ILE A 419 67.39 6.48 6.80
N MET A 420 66.46 5.97 6.01
CA MET A 420 65.88 6.70 4.88
C MET A 420 64.97 7.83 5.35
N GLY A 421 65.17 9.03 4.78
CA GLY A 421 64.28 10.18 4.98
C GLY A 421 63.26 10.31 3.85
N VAL A 422 62.63 11.48 3.77
CA VAL A 422 61.56 11.81 2.79
C VAL A 422 62.06 12.12 1.36
N ALA A 423 63.25 11.64 0.98
CA ALA A 423 63.87 11.91 -0.32
C ALA A 423 64.92 10.85 -0.70
N ASP A 424 65.24 10.77 -2.00
CA ASP A 424 66.36 9.96 -2.52
C ASP A 424 67.70 10.40 -1.92
N VAL A 425 68.58 9.43 -1.61
CA VAL A 425 69.87 9.69 -0.98
C VAL A 425 71.00 9.43 -1.96
N ILE A 426 71.78 10.48 -2.29
CA ILE A 426 72.99 10.34 -3.11
C ILE A 426 74.21 10.17 -2.20
N LEU A 427 74.92 9.05 -2.37
CA LEU A 427 76.14 8.71 -1.65
C LEU A 427 77.36 8.87 -2.56
N TYR A 428 78.19 9.88 -2.29
CA TYR A 428 79.38 10.23 -3.06
C TYR A 428 80.62 9.54 -2.51
N ALA A 429 81.43 8.91 -3.37
CA ALA A 429 82.67 8.26 -2.93
C ALA A 429 83.60 9.25 -2.22
N GLN A 430 84.08 8.88 -1.03
CA GLN A 430 84.98 9.67 -0.20
C GLN A 430 86.41 9.14 -0.31
N TRP A 431 87.37 10.06 -0.50
CA TRP A 431 88.73 9.74 -0.91
C TRP A 431 89.78 10.38 0.00
N THR A 432 90.72 9.59 0.51
CA THR A 432 91.88 10.09 1.26
C THR A 432 93.11 10.12 0.35
N VAL A 433 93.89 11.21 0.39
CA VAL A 433 95.13 11.36 -0.39
C VAL A 433 96.18 10.36 0.10
N ASN A 434 96.85 9.67 -0.82
CA ASN A 434 97.95 8.75 -0.47
C ASN A 434 99.22 9.56 -0.12
N PRO A 435 99.95 9.21 0.95
CA PRO A 435 101.13 9.98 1.39
C PRO A 435 102.25 9.91 0.35
N SER A 436 102.84 11.07 0.02
CA SER A 436 103.93 11.19 -0.94
C SER A 436 105.30 10.91 -0.31
N THR A 437 106.08 10.04 -0.94
CA THR A 437 107.48 9.74 -0.55
C THR A 437 108.45 10.81 -1.10
N PRO A 438 109.30 11.44 -0.27
CA PRO A 438 110.27 12.44 -0.73
C PRO A 438 111.59 11.81 -1.22
N GLY A 439 112.22 12.36 -2.28
CA GLY A 439 113.44 11.77 -2.83
C GLY A 439 114.24 12.55 -3.89
N GLY A 440 114.91 13.65 -3.50
CA GLY A 440 116.15 14.18 -4.12
C GLY A 440 116.10 14.82 -5.53
N GLY A 441 117.03 15.74 -5.86
CA GLY A 441 117.17 16.14 -7.28
C GLY A 441 117.96 17.38 -7.75
N ASN A 442 118.46 18.27 -6.88
CA ASN A 442 119.51 19.28 -7.19
C ASN A 442 119.25 20.41 -8.25
N ALA A 443 119.02 21.63 -7.73
CA ALA A 443 119.48 22.97 -8.17
C ALA A 443 119.78 23.35 -9.65
N THR A 444 119.21 24.48 -10.10
CA THR A 444 119.95 25.69 -10.56
C THR A 444 119.08 26.96 -10.48
N GLY A 445 119.72 28.12 -10.34
CA GLY A 445 119.14 29.48 -10.47
C GLY A 445 120.21 30.42 -11.08
N PRO A 446 120.16 31.76 -10.94
CA PRO A 446 119.13 32.61 -10.31
C PRO A 446 118.73 33.89 -11.15
N SER A 447 117.65 34.60 -10.76
CA SER A 447 117.58 36.09 -10.76
C SER A 447 116.26 36.65 -10.20
N THR A 448 116.33 37.81 -9.54
CA THR A 448 115.24 38.68 -9.02
C THR A 448 115.42 40.10 -9.66
N PRO A 449 114.72 41.23 -9.31
CA PRO A 449 113.74 41.50 -8.23
C PRO A 449 112.56 42.47 -8.51
N GLY A 450 111.70 42.70 -7.49
CA GLY A 450 110.86 43.91 -7.30
C GLY A 450 109.36 43.80 -7.68
N GLY A 451 108.41 44.49 -7.04
CA GLY A 451 108.45 45.32 -5.81
C GLY A 451 107.20 46.21 -5.60
N GLY A 452 106.79 46.47 -4.34
CA GLY A 452 105.62 47.33 -3.95
C GLY A 452 104.30 46.55 -3.74
N ASN A 453 103.49 46.69 -2.67
CA ASN A 453 103.37 47.68 -1.56
C ASN A 453 102.92 49.08 -2.03
N THR A 454 101.84 49.75 -1.58
CA THR A 454 100.84 49.59 -0.47
C THR A 454 99.41 49.94 -1.04
N THR A 455 98.26 50.07 -0.34
CA THR A 455 97.84 50.26 1.08
C THR A 455 96.53 49.50 1.42
N GLY A 456 96.01 49.67 2.65
CA GLY A 456 94.59 49.49 3.03
C GLY A 456 93.95 50.85 3.41
N PRO A 457 93.04 50.96 4.42
CA PRO A 457 92.67 49.95 5.43
C PRO A 457 91.17 49.89 5.85
N SER A 458 90.90 49.12 6.93
CA SER A 458 89.79 49.22 7.89
C SER A 458 88.35 48.82 7.50
N THR A 459 88.06 47.53 7.70
CA THR A 459 87.10 46.97 8.71
C THR A 459 86.35 47.97 9.63
N PRO A 460 85.10 47.68 10.11
CA PRO A 460 84.76 46.36 10.67
C PRO A 460 83.31 45.81 10.55
N GLY A 461 83.22 44.47 10.66
CA GLY A 461 82.35 43.77 11.63
C GLY A 461 80.82 43.79 11.46
N GLY A 462 80.23 42.61 11.28
CA GLY A 462 78.78 42.38 11.38
C GLY A 462 78.28 41.32 10.40
N GLY A 463 77.40 40.43 10.84
CA GLY A 463 76.82 39.38 10.00
C GLY A 463 75.59 39.86 9.22
N ASN A 464 75.41 39.33 8.01
CA ASN A 464 74.18 39.36 7.21
C ASN A 464 73.73 37.88 7.05
N THR A 465 72.48 37.49 6.80
CA THR A 465 71.59 37.96 5.71
C THR A 465 70.09 37.93 6.04
N THR A 466 69.41 39.09 5.98
CA THR A 466 67.97 39.21 5.67
C THR A 466 67.65 40.59 5.07
N GLY A 467 66.86 40.66 4.00
CA GLY A 467 66.37 41.93 3.42
C GLY A 467 65.82 41.82 1.97
N PRO A 468 64.85 42.65 1.52
CA PRO A 468 63.94 42.24 0.44
C PRO A 468 63.67 43.25 -0.71
N SER A 469 62.80 42.81 -1.65
CA SER A 469 61.80 43.59 -2.43
C SER A 469 62.26 44.55 -3.57
N THR A 470 61.98 44.21 -4.85
CA THR A 470 60.91 44.74 -5.77
C THR A 470 61.25 46.05 -6.52
N PRO A 471 60.51 46.47 -7.59
CA PRO A 471 59.58 45.75 -8.49
C PRO A 471 60.22 45.68 -9.92
N ASP A 472 59.58 45.38 -11.07
CA ASP A 472 58.20 45.05 -11.50
C ASP A 472 58.33 44.17 -12.79
N GLY A 473 57.31 43.65 -13.50
CA GLY A 473 55.84 43.74 -13.41
C GLY A 473 55.17 43.08 -14.64
N GLY A 474 53.88 42.75 -14.57
CA GLY A 474 53.12 42.21 -15.73
C GLY A 474 52.02 41.21 -15.36
N SER A 475 50.76 41.66 -15.35
CA SER A 475 49.58 40.93 -14.86
C SER A 475 49.29 39.57 -15.53
N ALA A 476 49.01 38.56 -14.70
CA ALA A 476 47.89 37.62 -14.92
C ALA A 476 47.51 36.90 -13.61
N THR A 477 46.60 37.46 -12.82
CA THR A 477 45.88 36.67 -11.80
C THR A 477 44.88 35.76 -12.51
N ASN A 478 45.02 34.44 -12.34
CA ASN A 478 43.98 33.50 -12.76
C ASN A 478 43.19 33.09 -11.50
N PRO A 479 42.06 33.75 -11.18
CA PRO A 479 41.25 33.33 -10.05
C PRO A 479 40.64 31.96 -10.33
N SER A 480 40.58 31.11 -9.30
CA SER A 480 39.68 29.96 -9.31
C SER A 480 38.25 30.47 -9.15
N THR A 481 37.70 31.09 -10.19
CA THR A 481 36.28 31.45 -10.23
C THR A 481 35.45 30.18 -10.14
N SER A 482 34.79 29.99 -9.01
CA SER A 482 33.70 29.04 -8.95
C SER A 482 32.51 29.59 -9.75
N ILE A 483 31.76 28.67 -10.32
CA ILE A 483 30.53 28.93 -11.07
C ILE A 483 29.40 28.26 -10.32
N GLN A 484 28.32 29.02 -10.13
CA GLN A 484 27.07 28.52 -9.55
C GLN A 484 26.10 28.13 -10.68
N ILE A 485 25.64 26.89 -10.66
CA ILE A 485 24.50 26.42 -11.47
C ILE A 485 23.29 26.31 -10.56
N SER A 486 22.29 27.18 -10.79
CA SER A 486 21.03 27.20 -10.05
C SER A 486 19.94 26.45 -10.80
N PHE A 487 18.99 25.85 -10.09
CA PHE A 487 17.90 25.07 -10.69
C PHE A 487 16.54 25.72 -10.46
N GLU A 488 15.90 26.19 -11.54
CA GLU A 488 14.49 26.58 -11.57
C GLU A 488 13.66 25.36 -11.99
N THR A 489 13.01 24.74 -11.01
CA THR A 489 12.32 23.45 -11.18
C THR A 489 10.94 23.60 -11.84
N ASN A 490 10.49 24.83 -12.13
CA ASN A 490 9.21 25.12 -12.78
C ASN A 490 8.03 24.38 -12.11
N GLY A 491 8.00 24.46 -10.76
CA GLY A 491 6.98 23.82 -9.93
C GLY A 491 7.19 22.32 -9.67
N GLY A 492 8.42 21.81 -9.78
CA GLY A 492 8.86 20.59 -9.10
C GLY A 492 9.44 20.88 -7.72
N LEU A 493 9.77 19.85 -6.93
CA LEU A 493 10.47 20.00 -5.66
C LEU A 493 11.79 20.76 -5.85
N SER A 494 12.08 21.72 -4.96
CA SER A 494 13.26 22.58 -5.05
C SER A 494 14.55 21.77 -4.92
N LEU A 495 15.57 22.14 -5.69
CA LEU A 495 16.93 21.58 -5.61
C LEU A 495 17.91 22.65 -5.15
N GLU A 496 18.96 22.26 -4.43
CA GLU A 496 20.09 23.14 -4.15
C GLU A 496 20.96 23.32 -5.40
N GLY A 497 21.56 24.51 -5.55
CA GLY A 497 22.48 24.80 -6.64
C GLY A 497 23.82 24.08 -6.48
N ILE A 498 24.48 23.74 -7.59
CA ILE A 498 25.80 23.11 -7.57
C ILE A 498 26.90 24.12 -7.90
N GLU A 499 27.98 24.07 -7.13
CA GLU A 499 29.19 24.85 -7.38
C GLU A 499 30.22 24.02 -8.15
N ILE A 500 30.74 24.58 -9.25
CA ILE A 500 31.73 23.93 -10.12
C ILE A 500 32.90 24.87 -10.41
N THR A 501 34.06 24.33 -10.77
CA THR A 501 35.19 25.15 -11.25
C THR A 501 34.92 25.74 -12.64
N TYR A 502 35.32 26.99 -12.89
CA TYR A 502 35.33 27.59 -14.23
C TYR A 502 35.95 26.67 -15.29
N ASN A 503 35.33 26.63 -16.49
CA ASN A 503 35.75 25.80 -17.62
C ASN A 503 35.62 24.27 -17.41
N THR A 504 34.81 23.83 -16.43
CA THR A 504 34.38 22.42 -16.30
C THR A 504 33.29 22.09 -17.33
N ARG A 505 33.22 20.83 -17.77
CA ARG A 505 32.10 20.26 -18.54
C ARG A 505 31.17 19.52 -17.60
N VAL A 506 29.85 19.68 -17.77
CA VAL A 506 28.85 19.04 -16.90
C VAL A 506 27.89 18.18 -17.72
N SER A 507 28.02 16.87 -17.56
CA SER A 507 27.14 15.84 -18.12
C SER A 507 26.08 15.39 -17.11
N ASP A 508 26.49 15.13 -15.87
CA ASP A 508 25.61 14.69 -14.79
C ASP A 508 25.01 15.89 -14.04
N LEU A 509 23.68 15.88 -13.88
CA LEU A 509 22.90 16.94 -13.26
C LEU A 509 21.73 16.32 -12.48
N PRO A 510 21.37 16.86 -11.30
CA PRO A 510 20.28 16.31 -10.49
C PRO A 510 18.96 16.30 -11.26
N VAL A 511 18.21 15.21 -11.12
CA VAL A 511 16.87 15.04 -11.70
C VAL A 511 15.83 15.53 -10.68
N PRO A 512 15.05 16.59 -10.98
CA PRO A 512 14.00 17.06 -10.08
C PRO A 512 12.80 16.11 -10.11
N ILE A 513 11.96 16.18 -9.06
CA ILE A 513 10.71 15.41 -8.97
C ILE A 513 9.52 16.38 -9.03
N LYS A 514 8.48 16.00 -9.78
CA LYS A 514 7.19 16.72 -9.85
C LYS A 514 6.04 15.73 -10.00
N GLU A 515 5.13 15.73 -9.03
CA GLU A 515 3.99 14.82 -9.00
C GLU A 515 3.11 14.95 -10.25
N GLY A 516 2.84 13.83 -10.93
CA GLY A 516 2.07 13.78 -12.18
C GLY A 516 2.85 14.12 -13.48
N TYR A 517 4.15 14.41 -13.41
CA TYR A 517 4.95 14.80 -14.58
C TYR A 517 6.23 13.97 -14.73
N ARG A 518 6.61 13.67 -15.97
CA ARG A 518 7.92 13.13 -16.33
C ARG A 518 8.88 14.28 -16.64
N PHE A 519 10.08 14.21 -16.10
CA PHE A 519 11.18 15.12 -16.45
C PHE A 519 11.69 14.82 -17.87
N ASP A 520 11.74 15.84 -18.74
CA ASP A 520 12.26 15.72 -20.12
C ASP A 520 13.70 16.27 -20.28
N GLY A 521 14.26 16.83 -19.21
CA GLY A 521 15.60 17.41 -19.16
C GLY A 521 15.65 18.89 -18.79
N TRP A 522 16.87 19.36 -18.54
CA TRP A 522 17.20 20.76 -18.25
C TRP A 522 17.25 21.62 -19.53
N TYR A 523 16.93 22.90 -19.40
CA TYR A 523 16.94 23.90 -20.48
C TYR A 523 17.67 25.17 -20.02
N ARG A 524 18.32 25.89 -20.95
CA ARG A 524 19.10 27.10 -20.67
C ARG A 524 18.27 28.39 -20.64
N ASP A 525 17.02 28.33 -21.06
CA ASP A 525 16.11 29.46 -21.19
C ASP A 525 14.75 29.19 -20.52
N LYS A 526 14.13 30.23 -19.97
CA LYS A 526 12.82 30.13 -19.31
C LYS A 526 11.66 29.81 -20.29
N ALA A 527 11.88 29.94 -21.61
CA ALA A 527 10.91 29.53 -22.63
C ALA A 527 11.03 28.04 -23.04
N LEU A 528 11.98 27.29 -22.46
CA LEU A 528 12.19 25.86 -22.68
C LEU A 528 12.42 25.50 -24.17
N THR A 529 13.19 26.34 -24.86
CA THR A 529 13.54 26.20 -26.29
C THR A 529 14.95 25.65 -26.52
N MET A 530 15.91 25.99 -25.66
CA MET A 530 17.31 25.61 -25.73
C MET A 530 17.63 24.51 -24.72
N LYS A 531 17.46 23.23 -25.11
CA LYS A 531 17.77 22.09 -24.22
C LYS A 531 19.25 22.11 -23.81
N TRP A 532 19.52 21.74 -22.56
CA TRP A 532 20.88 21.46 -22.10
C TRP A 532 21.46 20.29 -22.90
N ALA A 533 22.58 20.53 -23.57
CA ALA A 533 23.39 19.45 -24.12
C ALA A 533 24.31 18.94 -23.02
N GLU A 534 24.28 17.63 -22.78
CA GLU A 534 25.27 16.93 -21.95
C GLU A 534 26.70 17.26 -22.43
N ASP A 535 27.67 17.22 -21.50
CA ASP A 535 29.07 17.58 -21.74
C ASP A 535 29.33 19.06 -22.10
N THR A 536 28.34 19.96 -22.03
CA THR A 536 28.58 21.38 -22.34
C THR A 536 29.55 22.02 -21.35
N LEU A 537 30.52 22.76 -21.90
CA LEU A 537 31.52 23.54 -21.18
C LEU A 537 30.90 24.79 -20.53
N VAL A 538 31.15 25.00 -19.23
CA VAL A 538 30.54 26.09 -18.45
C VAL A 538 31.57 27.17 -18.12
N ARG A 539 31.21 28.45 -18.32
CA ARG A 539 32.11 29.61 -18.16
C ARG A 539 31.51 30.78 -17.38
N GLU A 540 30.22 30.72 -17.04
CA GLU A 540 29.50 31.76 -16.31
C GLU A 540 28.38 31.14 -15.46
N ASN A 541 27.94 31.86 -14.43
CA ASN A 541 26.79 31.44 -13.60
C ASN A 541 25.53 31.39 -14.46
N LEU A 542 24.74 30.32 -14.33
CA LEU A 542 23.54 30.12 -15.12
C LEU A 542 22.44 29.41 -14.33
N THR A 543 21.20 29.67 -14.69
CA THR A 543 20.03 28.95 -14.17
C THR A 543 19.55 27.96 -15.21
N LEU A 544 19.33 26.70 -14.80
CA LEU A 544 18.70 25.68 -15.61
C LEU A 544 17.22 25.55 -15.27
N TYR A 545 16.40 25.50 -16.31
CA TYR A 545 14.94 25.45 -16.24
C TYR A 545 14.47 24.02 -16.53
N ALA A 546 13.72 23.42 -15.61
CA ALA A 546 13.22 22.05 -15.78
C ALA A 546 12.10 22.02 -16.82
N LYS A 547 12.18 21.10 -17.79
CA LYS A 547 11.06 20.79 -18.69
C LYS A 547 10.35 19.51 -18.25
N TRP A 548 9.03 19.56 -18.35
CA TRP A 548 8.11 18.54 -17.91
C TRP A 548 7.17 18.13 -19.05
N THR A 549 7.07 16.84 -19.34
CA THR A 549 5.91 16.27 -20.01
C THR A 549 4.93 15.85 -18.92
N ALA A 550 3.66 16.28 -19.02
CA ALA A 550 2.62 15.69 -18.18
C ALA A 550 2.54 14.18 -18.47
N LEU A 551 2.53 13.35 -17.44
CA LEU A 551 2.19 11.95 -17.66
C LEU A 551 0.76 11.90 -18.23
N PRO A 552 0.45 11.00 -19.18
CA PRO A 552 -0.89 10.88 -19.71
C PRO A 552 -1.82 10.44 -18.58
N VAL A 553 -2.61 11.38 -18.05
CA VAL A 553 -3.81 11.04 -17.31
C VAL A 553 -4.75 10.39 -18.33
N GLU A 554 -5.13 9.14 -18.10
CA GLU A 554 -6.20 8.54 -18.89
C GLU A 554 -7.51 9.26 -18.53
N GLU A 555 -7.93 10.19 -19.41
CA GLU A 555 -9.28 10.74 -19.37
C GLU A 555 -10.29 9.65 -19.73
N GLN A 556 -10.56 8.75 -18.79
CA GLN A 556 -11.80 7.98 -18.80
C GLN A 556 -12.96 8.96 -18.69
N LYS A 557 -13.58 9.23 -19.83
CA LYS A 557 -14.65 10.21 -19.98
C LYS A 557 -16.00 9.62 -19.56
N GLU A 558 -16.01 8.95 -18.40
CA GLU A 558 -17.23 8.42 -17.83
C GLU A 558 -18.16 9.55 -17.40
N SER A 559 -19.46 9.30 -17.57
CA SER A 559 -20.49 10.24 -17.15
C SER A 559 -20.61 10.26 -15.63
N ARG A 560 -20.94 11.42 -15.06
CA ARG A 560 -21.12 11.58 -13.60
C ARG A 560 -22.34 10.81 -13.10
N GLN A 561 -22.20 9.52 -12.85
CA GLN A 561 -22.97 8.81 -11.82
C GLN A 561 -22.25 8.94 -10.47
N PRO A 562 -22.97 8.88 -9.34
CA PRO A 562 -22.34 8.80 -8.02
C PRO A 562 -21.52 7.50 -7.90
N PRO A 563 -20.48 7.46 -7.04
CA PRO A 563 -19.68 6.27 -6.85
C PRO A 563 -20.55 5.09 -6.42
N GLN A 564 -20.55 4.03 -7.23
CA GLN A 564 -21.14 2.74 -6.87
C GLN A 564 -20.36 2.18 -5.66
N PRO A 565 -21.03 1.61 -4.65
CA PRO A 565 -20.36 1.14 -3.45
C PRO A 565 -19.41 -0.02 -3.78
N LYS A 566 -18.17 0.03 -3.27
CA LYS A 566 -17.34 -1.17 -3.12
C LYS A 566 -18.14 -2.18 -2.29
N PRO A 567 -18.51 -3.37 -2.80
CA PRO A 567 -19.32 -4.30 -2.02
C PRO A 567 -18.50 -4.87 -0.86
N SER A 568 -19.18 -5.21 0.24
CA SER A 568 -18.56 -5.88 1.37
C SER A 568 -17.99 -7.23 0.95
N ILE A 569 -16.75 -7.53 1.35
CA ILE A 569 -16.05 -8.74 0.92
C ILE A 569 -16.77 -9.97 1.48
N VAL A 570 -17.36 -10.77 0.58
CA VAL A 570 -18.08 -12.00 0.96
C VAL A 570 -17.07 -13.16 1.03
N THR A 571 -16.73 -13.57 2.23
CA THR A 571 -15.80 -14.67 2.52
C THR A 571 -16.50 -15.87 3.19
N PHE A 572 -15.78 -16.99 3.33
CA PHE A 572 -16.31 -18.26 3.83
C PHE A 572 -15.29 -18.96 4.75
N HIS A 573 -15.77 -19.72 5.73
CA HIS A 573 -14.93 -20.25 6.81
C HIS A 573 -13.95 -21.37 6.39
N ASP A 574 -14.16 -21.97 5.22
CA ASP A 574 -13.38 -23.10 4.70
C ASP A 574 -12.51 -22.75 3.47
N ILE A 575 -12.29 -21.46 3.22
CA ILE A 575 -11.35 -20.97 2.19
C ILE A 575 -10.13 -20.25 2.77
N GLU A 576 -9.97 -20.17 4.09
CA GLU A 576 -8.82 -19.51 4.72
C GLU A 576 -7.50 -20.19 4.29
N ASN A 577 -6.56 -19.39 3.75
CA ASN A 577 -5.29 -19.87 3.19
C ASN A 577 -5.44 -20.80 1.97
N HIS A 578 -6.63 -20.90 1.37
CA HIS A 578 -6.86 -21.70 0.16
C HIS A 578 -6.36 -20.97 -1.09
N TRP A 579 -5.71 -21.68 -2.02
CA TRP A 579 -5.10 -21.09 -3.24
C TRP A 579 -6.07 -20.30 -4.14
N ALA A 580 -7.38 -20.46 -3.94
CA ALA A 580 -8.43 -19.78 -4.68
C ALA A 580 -9.17 -18.70 -3.86
N GLN A 581 -8.75 -18.41 -2.63
CA GLN A 581 -9.46 -17.53 -1.68
C GLN A 581 -9.84 -16.19 -2.33
N GLU A 582 -8.85 -15.44 -2.85
CA GLU A 582 -9.06 -14.14 -3.49
C GLU A 582 -10.06 -14.19 -4.67
N MET A 583 -10.02 -15.26 -5.47
CA MET A 583 -10.90 -15.43 -6.63
C MET A 583 -12.33 -15.81 -6.20
N ILE A 584 -12.47 -16.56 -5.11
CA ILE A 584 -13.77 -16.90 -4.51
C ILE A 584 -14.38 -15.65 -3.89
N GLU A 585 -13.63 -14.93 -3.06
CA GLU A 585 -14.06 -13.69 -2.43
C GLU A 585 -14.43 -12.63 -3.47
N ALA A 586 -13.61 -12.42 -4.51
CA ALA A 586 -13.91 -11.44 -5.56
C ALA A 586 -15.20 -11.74 -6.34
N LEU A 587 -15.49 -13.00 -6.66
CA LEU A 587 -16.75 -13.36 -7.35
C LEU A 587 -17.95 -13.38 -6.40
N ALA A 588 -17.76 -13.69 -5.11
CA ALA A 588 -18.83 -13.67 -4.12
C ALA A 588 -19.24 -12.23 -3.75
N THR A 589 -18.25 -11.34 -3.67
CA THR A 589 -18.42 -9.88 -3.50
C THR A 589 -19.17 -9.24 -4.66
N GLN A 590 -19.06 -9.79 -5.89
CA GLN A 590 -19.87 -9.42 -7.05
C GLN A 590 -21.26 -10.11 -7.08
N GLY A 591 -21.62 -10.90 -6.06
CA GLY A 591 -22.88 -11.67 -5.99
C GLY A 591 -22.96 -12.86 -6.97
N ILE A 592 -21.89 -13.13 -7.72
CA ILE A 592 -21.88 -14.13 -8.80
C ILE A 592 -21.89 -15.55 -8.22
N ILE A 593 -21.08 -15.81 -7.18
CA ILE A 593 -21.06 -17.11 -6.50
C ILE A 593 -21.56 -16.99 -5.06
N ASN A 594 -22.28 -18.02 -4.59
CA ASN A 594 -22.75 -18.12 -3.22
C ASN A 594 -22.13 -19.34 -2.52
N GLY A 595 -21.92 -19.21 -1.21
CA GLY A 595 -21.67 -20.34 -0.32
C GLY A 595 -22.95 -21.09 0.04
N TYR A 596 -22.82 -22.01 0.99
CA TYR A 596 -23.91 -22.73 1.62
C TYR A 596 -24.43 -21.97 2.85
N PRO A 597 -25.66 -22.24 3.33
CA PRO A 597 -26.24 -21.57 4.51
C PRO A 597 -25.49 -21.78 5.84
N ASP A 598 -24.49 -22.66 5.87
CA ASP A 598 -23.60 -22.92 7.01
C ASP A 598 -22.33 -22.02 6.99
N GLY A 599 -22.21 -21.09 6.05
CA GLY A 599 -21.05 -20.20 5.92
C GLY A 599 -19.82 -20.85 5.28
N THR A 600 -19.98 -22.00 4.61
CA THR A 600 -18.91 -22.66 3.82
C THR A 600 -19.04 -22.39 2.32
N PHE A 601 -17.92 -22.36 1.61
CA PHE A 601 -17.89 -22.39 0.14
C PHE A 601 -17.71 -23.81 -0.41
N ARG A 602 -17.05 -24.70 0.33
CA ARG A 602 -16.67 -26.07 -0.05
C ARG A 602 -15.79 -26.09 -1.31
N PRO A 603 -14.61 -25.44 -1.30
CA PRO A 603 -13.78 -25.21 -2.49
C PRO A 603 -13.37 -26.50 -3.21
N ASN A 604 -13.14 -27.57 -2.45
CA ASN A 604 -12.69 -28.87 -2.97
C ASN A 604 -13.82 -29.84 -3.31
N ALA A 605 -15.09 -29.48 -3.07
CA ALA A 605 -16.22 -30.26 -3.57
C ALA A 605 -16.35 -30.13 -5.09
N THR A 606 -16.77 -31.20 -5.77
CA THR A 606 -17.03 -31.19 -7.21
C THR A 606 -18.26 -30.34 -7.55
N ILE A 607 -18.25 -29.70 -8.71
CA ILE A 607 -19.37 -28.87 -9.17
C ILE A 607 -20.26 -29.62 -10.16
N SER A 608 -21.57 -29.66 -9.88
CA SER A 608 -22.56 -30.27 -10.76
C SER A 608 -22.97 -29.35 -11.91
N ARG A 609 -23.44 -29.95 -13.00
CA ARG A 609 -23.77 -29.27 -14.26
C ARG A 609 -24.81 -28.18 -14.09
N THR A 610 -25.81 -28.36 -13.22
CA THR A 610 -26.81 -27.32 -12.92
C THR A 610 -26.23 -26.10 -12.19
N HIS A 611 -25.20 -26.28 -11.35
CA HIS A 611 -24.54 -25.16 -10.68
C HIS A 611 -23.64 -24.39 -11.66
N VAL A 612 -22.93 -25.09 -12.57
CA VAL A 612 -22.19 -24.43 -13.65
C VAL A 612 -23.12 -23.53 -14.47
N ALA A 613 -24.29 -24.05 -14.86
CA ALA A 613 -25.29 -23.26 -15.60
C ALA A 613 -25.71 -21.99 -14.82
N SER A 614 -26.15 -22.15 -13.56
CA SER A 614 -26.63 -21.04 -12.73
C SER A 614 -25.57 -19.98 -12.41
N LEU A 615 -24.28 -20.32 -12.42
CA LEU A 615 -23.20 -19.35 -12.16
C LEU A 615 -22.81 -18.60 -13.44
N LEU A 616 -22.81 -19.28 -14.60
CA LEU A 616 -22.54 -18.63 -15.88
C LEU A 616 -23.62 -17.61 -16.24
N THR A 617 -24.91 -17.94 -16.06
CA THR A 617 -26.03 -17.00 -16.30
C THR A 617 -26.19 -15.95 -15.20
N ARG A 618 -25.28 -15.89 -14.23
CA ARG A 618 -25.17 -14.78 -13.26
C ARG A 618 -23.93 -13.92 -13.50
N ALA A 619 -22.88 -14.50 -14.09
CA ALA A 619 -21.69 -13.76 -14.53
C ALA A 619 -21.90 -13.05 -15.88
N PHE A 620 -22.72 -13.61 -16.78
CA PHE A 620 -22.88 -13.13 -18.15
C PHE A 620 -24.34 -13.17 -18.62
N THR A 621 -24.71 -12.22 -19.48
CA THR A 621 -25.92 -12.25 -20.30
C THR A 621 -25.65 -12.99 -21.60
N PHE A 622 -26.61 -13.77 -22.10
CA PHE A 622 -26.47 -14.52 -23.35
C PHE A 622 -27.62 -14.25 -24.31
N GLU A 623 -27.29 -14.01 -25.59
CA GLU A 623 -28.27 -13.81 -26.65
C GLU A 623 -28.76 -15.15 -27.23
N PRO A 624 -30.07 -15.32 -27.51
CA PRO A 624 -30.61 -16.57 -28.04
C PRO A 624 -30.34 -16.71 -29.55
N VAL A 625 -29.44 -17.64 -29.91
CA VAL A 625 -29.09 -17.94 -31.33
C VAL A 625 -29.95 -19.05 -31.94
N ARG A 626 -30.70 -19.80 -31.12
CA ARG A 626 -31.62 -20.86 -31.56
C ARG A 626 -32.82 -21.00 -30.61
N ALA A 627 -33.92 -21.57 -31.12
CA ALA A 627 -35.00 -22.06 -30.28
C ALA A 627 -34.52 -23.23 -29.40
N ALA A 628 -35.03 -23.30 -28.18
CA ALA A 628 -34.73 -24.39 -27.24
C ALA A 628 -35.84 -25.44 -27.20
N TYR A 629 -35.50 -26.61 -26.66
CA TYR A 629 -36.39 -27.74 -26.42
C TYR A 629 -36.17 -28.29 -25.01
N ASP A 630 -37.24 -28.75 -24.37
CA ASP A 630 -37.21 -29.22 -22.98
C ASP A 630 -36.31 -30.48 -22.86
N PHE A 631 -35.39 -30.46 -21.89
CA PHE A 631 -34.57 -31.64 -21.57
C PHE A 631 -35.41 -32.67 -20.81
N SER A 632 -35.28 -33.96 -21.16
CA SER A 632 -36.14 -35.04 -20.64
C SER A 632 -36.07 -35.27 -19.12
N ASP A 633 -35.06 -34.69 -18.46
CA ASP A 633 -34.74 -34.81 -17.05
C ASP A 633 -34.74 -33.46 -16.29
N VAL A 634 -35.19 -32.37 -16.92
CA VAL A 634 -35.31 -31.05 -16.28
C VAL A 634 -36.74 -30.53 -16.39
N SER A 635 -37.49 -30.59 -15.29
CA SER A 635 -38.84 -30.03 -15.20
C SER A 635 -38.84 -28.51 -15.44
N PRO A 636 -39.86 -27.94 -16.12
CA PRO A 636 -40.11 -26.48 -16.13
C PRO A 636 -40.28 -25.84 -14.74
N THR A 637 -40.49 -26.63 -13.69
CA THR A 637 -40.52 -26.18 -12.28
C THR A 637 -39.19 -26.34 -11.54
N HIS A 638 -38.11 -26.73 -12.23
CA HIS A 638 -36.79 -26.92 -11.63
C HIS A 638 -36.15 -25.55 -11.28
N PRO A 639 -35.53 -25.36 -10.09
CA PRO A 639 -35.00 -24.05 -9.65
C PRO A 639 -33.93 -23.41 -10.55
N TYR A 640 -33.38 -24.16 -11.50
CA TYR A 640 -32.39 -23.68 -12.47
C TYR A 640 -32.84 -23.85 -13.93
N TYR A 641 -34.14 -24.06 -14.18
CA TYR A 641 -34.69 -24.29 -15.53
C TYR A 641 -34.29 -23.18 -16.51
N ASP A 642 -34.57 -21.92 -16.17
CA ASP A 642 -34.30 -20.79 -17.06
C ASP A 642 -32.81 -20.61 -17.37
N ALA A 643 -31.93 -20.86 -16.39
CA ALA A 643 -30.48 -20.82 -16.57
C ALA A 643 -29.97 -21.92 -17.52
N ILE A 644 -30.54 -23.12 -17.44
CA ILE A 644 -30.25 -24.24 -18.34
C ILE A 644 -30.77 -23.91 -19.74
N MET A 645 -32.00 -23.41 -19.86
CA MET A 645 -32.61 -23.10 -21.15
C MET A 645 -31.93 -21.92 -21.84
N ALA A 646 -31.50 -20.87 -21.12
CA ALA A 646 -30.75 -19.75 -21.67
C ALA A 646 -29.42 -20.21 -22.32
N LEU A 647 -28.64 -21.06 -21.65
CA LEU A 647 -27.41 -21.62 -22.24
C LEU A 647 -27.69 -22.58 -23.41
N GLN A 648 -28.86 -23.22 -23.45
CA GLN A 648 -29.28 -24.03 -24.59
C GLN A 648 -29.64 -23.13 -25.79
N GLN A 649 -30.40 -22.05 -25.58
CA GLN A 649 -30.75 -21.03 -26.59
C GLN A 649 -29.50 -20.31 -27.14
N ALA A 650 -28.51 -20.06 -26.29
CA ALA A 650 -27.22 -19.46 -26.65
C ALA A 650 -26.29 -20.41 -27.43
N GLY A 651 -26.67 -21.68 -27.64
CA GLY A 651 -25.84 -22.66 -28.36
C GLY A 651 -24.68 -23.25 -27.55
N ILE A 652 -24.56 -22.93 -26.25
CA ILE A 652 -23.43 -23.30 -25.39
C ILE A 652 -23.57 -24.74 -24.88
N ILE A 653 -24.80 -25.20 -24.60
CA ILE A 653 -25.08 -26.57 -24.16
C ILE A 653 -26.14 -27.27 -25.03
N ASP A 654 -25.91 -28.56 -25.29
CA ASP A 654 -26.79 -29.44 -26.08
C ASP A 654 -27.34 -30.63 -25.27
N GLY A 655 -26.92 -30.77 -24.01
CA GLY A 655 -27.14 -31.99 -23.23
C GLY A 655 -26.41 -33.22 -23.81
N ALA A 656 -26.95 -34.41 -23.55
CA ALA A 656 -26.58 -35.67 -24.17
C ALA A 656 -27.84 -36.53 -24.35
N ASN A 657 -28.11 -37.01 -25.57
CA ASN A 657 -29.26 -37.87 -25.90
C ASN A 657 -30.64 -37.31 -25.47
N GLY A 658 -30.79 -35.98 -25.37
CA GLY A 658 -32.02 -35.31 -24.91
C GLY A 658 -32.10 -35.02 -23.41
N ALA A 659 -31.12 -35.45 -22.61
CA ALA A 659 -31.01 -35.16 -21.18
C ALA A 659 -29.93 -34.11 -20.89
N PHE A 660 -30.11 -33.29 -19.84
CA PHE A 660 -29.11 -32.34 -19.37
C PHE A 660 -28.17 -32.92 -18.30
N LEU A 661 -28.65 -33.88 -17.50
CA LEU A 661 -27.97 -34.51 -16.37
C LEU A 661 -27.60 -33.48 -15.27
N PRO A 662 -28.59 -32.79 -14.65
CA PRO A 662 -28.36 -31.63 -13.79
C PRO A 662 -27.51 -31.90 -12.54
N ALA A 663 -27.62 -33.12 -11.99
CA ALA A 663 -26.94 -33.53 -10.76
C ALA A 663 -25.52 -34.09 -10.99
N GLU A 664 -25.15 -34.46 -12.22
CA GLU A 664 -23.82 -35.00 -12.50
C GLU A 664 -22.72 -33.94 -12.39
N ASN A 665 -21.54 -34.36 -11.94
CA ASN A 665 -20.35 -33.52 -11.90
C ASN A 665 -19.85 -33.22 -13.32
N MET A 666 -19.44 -31.98 -13.58
CA MET A 666 -18.88 -31.61 -14.89
C MET A 666 -17.39 -32.00 -14.96
N THR A 667 -16.97 -32.65 -16.04
CA THR A 667 -15.55 -32.93 -16.30
C THR A 667 -14.82 -31.69 -16.85
N ARG A 668 -13.50 -31.64 -16.68
CA ARG A 668 -12.68 -30.50 -17.13
C ARG A 668 -12.73 -30.30 -18.65
N ALA A 669 -12.84 -31.38 -19.44
CA ALA A 669 -13.08 -31.32 -20.88
C ALA A 669 -14.48 -30.76 -21.24
N GLN A 670 -15.53 -31.13 -20.51
CA GLN A 670 -16.88 -30.57 -20.69
C GLN A 670 -16.90 -29.08 -20.35
N LEU A 671 -16.25 -28.67 -19.26
CA LEU A 671 -16.12 -27.27 -18.91
C LEU A 671 -15.33 -26.48 -19.97
N ALA A 672 -14.28 -27.07 -20.56
CA ALA A 672 -13.54 -26.43 -21.64
C ALA A 672 -14.44 -26.10 -22.86
N LYS A 673 -15.31 -27.03 -23.30
CA LYS A 673 -16.31 -26.72 -24.34
C LYS A 673 -17.23 -25.57 -23.93
N VAL A 674 -17.76 -25.62 -22.70
CA VAL A 674 -18.71 -24.61 -22.21
C VAL A 674 -18.09 -23.22 -22.16
N LEU A 675 -16.88 -23.07 -21.59
CA LEU A 675 -16.24 -21.77 -21.42
C LEU A 675 -15.80 -21.13 -22.75
N VAL A 676 -15.28 -21.92 -23.69
CA VAL A 676 -14.99 -21.43 -25.05
C VAL A 676 -16.27 -20.96 -25.76
N GLY A 677 -17.39 -21.65 -25.56
CA GLY A 677 -18.71 -21.22 -26.03
C GLY A 677 -19.18 -19.92 -25.37
N VAL A 678 -19.00 -19.76 -24.06
CA VAL A 678 -19.28 -18.51 -23.32
C VAL A 678 -18.45 -17.33 -23.85
N MET A 679 -17.22 -17.57 -24.29
CA MET A 679 -16.34 -16.56 -24.89
C MET A 679 -16.61 -16.31 -26.38
N GLY A 680 -17.48 -17.10 -27.02
CA GLY A 680 -17.75 -17.01 -28.46
C GLY A 680 -16.57 -17.42 -29.37
N LEU A 681 -15.58 -18.16 -28.84
CA LEU A 681 -14.35 -18.50 -29.55
C LEU A 681 -14.46 -19.82 -30.33
N THR A 682 -13.70 -19.94 -31.42
CA THR A 682 -13.59 -21.15 -32.24
C THR A 682 -12.59 -22.14 -31.65
N PRO A 683 -12.94 -23.44 -31.46
CA PRO A 683 -12.03 -24.43 -30.89
C PRO A 683 -10.97 -24.88 -31.91
N GLU A 684 -9.74 -24.39 -31.74
CA GLU A 684 -8.65 -24.57 -32.70
C GLU A 684 -7.29 -24.73 -32.01
N GLY A 685 -6.27 -25.13 -32.78
CA GLY A 685 -4.89 -25.22 -32.30
C GLY A 685 -4.56 -26.49 -31.52
N THR A 686 -3.40 -26.49 -30.89
CA THR A 686 -2.82 -27.61 -30.12
C THR A 686 -2.33 -27.12 -28.77
N THR A 687 -2.60 -27.88 -27.71
CA THR A 687 -2.22 -27.58 -26.33
C THR A 687 -0.84 -28.15 -25.98
N SER A 688 -0.15 -27.59 -24.97
CA SER A 688 1.08 -28.17 -24.41
C SER A 688 0.85 -29.26 -23.35
N PHE A 689 -0.39 -29.46 -22.89
CA PHE A 689 -0.68 -30.39 -21.79
C PHE A 689 -0.50 -31.87 -22.19
N ALA A 690 0.34 -32.58 -21.44
CA ALA A 690 0.87 -33.90 -21.82
C ALA A 690 -0.17 -35.05 -21.80
N ASP A 691 -1.34 -34.85 -21.21
CA ASP A 691 -2.45 -35.81 -21.14
C ASP A 691 -3.64 -35.46 -22.07
N VAL A 692 -3.46 -34.51 -22.99
CA VAL A 692 -4.46 -34.16 -24.00
C VAL A 692 -4.02 -34.67 -25.37
N ASP A 693 -4.55 -35.82 -25.78
CA ASP A 693 -4.37 -36.31 -27.15
C ASP A 693 -4.95 -35.28 -28.16
N SER A 694 -4.17 -34.96 -29.19
CA SER A 694 -4.58 -34.18 -30.36
C SER A 694 -5.91 -34.63 -31.00
N GLN A 695 -6.26 -35.91 -30.90
CA GLN A 695 -7.49 -36.49 -31.43
C GLN A 695 -8.63 -36.53 -30.41
N HIS A 696 -8.39 -36.09 -29.16
CA HIS A 696 -9.45 -35.98 -28.17
C HIS A 696 -10.42 -34.87 -28.56
N TRP A 697 -11.73 -35.14 -28.45
CA TRP A 697 -12.79 -34.22 -28.88
C TRP A 697 -12.72 -32.82 -28.24
N SER A 698 -12.06 -32.68 -27.09
CA SER A 698 -11.87 -31.42 -26.38
C SER A 698 -10.54 -30.70 -26.67
N ALA A 699 -9.66 -31.24 -27.52
CA ALA A 699 -8.27 -30.75 -27.67
C ALA A 699 -8.20 -29.28 -28.09
N GLY A 700 -8.90 -28.87 -29.15
CA GLY A 700 -8.96 -27.47 -29.60
C GLY A 700 -9.64 -26.54 -28.58
N TYR A 701 -10.61 -27.03 -27.82
CA TYR A 701 -11.22 -26.25 -26.73
C TYR A 701 -10.23 -25.98 -25.58
N ILE A 702 -9.38 -26.96 -25.25
CA ILE A 702 -8.33 -26.81 -24.22
C ILE A 702 -7.21 -25.89 -24.72
N ALA A 703 -6.80 -26.03 -25.97
CA ALA A 703 -5.77 -25.20 -26.59
C ALA A 703 -6.15 -23.70 -26.61
N VAL A 704 -7.43 -23.37 -26.86
CA VAL A 704 -7.92 -21.99 -26.72
C VAL A 704 -7.81 -21.51 -25.27
N LEU A 705 -8.31 -22.26 -24.28
CA LEU A 705 -8.22 -21.80 -22.88
C LEU A 705 -6.78 -21.69 -22.37
N GLU A 706 -5.84 -22.47 -22.88
CA GLU A 706 -4.41 -22.31 -22.60
C GLU A 706 -3.86 -21.01 -23.25
N ARG A 707 -4.17 -20.78 -24.53
CA ARG A 707 -3.75 -19.58 -25.29
C ARG A 707 -4.22 -18.28 -24.64
N GLU A 708 -5.47 -18.24 -24.17
CA GLU A 708 -6.03 -17.07 -23.47
C GLU A 708 -5.62 -17.00 -21.97
N GLY A 709 -4.71 -17.86 -21.50
CA GLY A 709 -4.21 -17.85 -20.11
C GLY A 709 -5.21 -18.31 -19.04
N ILE A 710 -6.38 -18.83 -19.45
CA ILE A 710 -7.45 -19.28 -18.56
C ILE A 710 -7.11 -20.64 -17.94
N ALA A 711 -6.56 -21.56 -18.73
CA ALA A 711 -6.10 -22.88 -18.32
C ALA A 711 -4.59 -22.91 -18.14
N LEU A 712 -4.13 -22.97 -16.88
CA LEU A 712 -2.72 -23.08 -16.52
C LEU A 712 -2.24 -24.53 -16.30
N GLY A 713 -3.17 -25.49 -16.29
CA GLY A 713 -2.91 -26.90 -15.95
C GLY A 713 -2.52 -27.13 -14.49
N ASP A 714 -2.03 -28.35 -14.22
CA ASP A 714 -1.38 -28.78 -12.98
C ASP A 714 -0.14 -29.59 -13.37
N ASN A 715 1.05 -29.04 -13.11
CA ASN A 715 2.35 -29.67 -13.42
C ASN A 715 2.49 -30.18 -14.88
N GLY A 716 1.93 -29.45 -15.85
CA GLY A 716 1.95 -29.81 -17.28
C GLY A 716 0.82 -30.74 -17.74
N TYR A 717 -0.16 -31.01 -16.88
CA TYR A 717 -1.34 -31.84 -17.19
C TYR A 717 -2.63 -31.03 -17.12
N PHE A 718 -3.57 -31.29 -18.04
CA PHE A 718 -4.90 -30.69 -18.01
C PHE A 718 -5.91 -31.54 -17.24
N ARG A 719 -5.75 -32.87 -17.21
CA ARG A 719 -6.68 -33.87 -16.67
C ARG A 719 -8.10 -33.76 -17.26
N PRO A 720 -8.29 -33.98 -18.58
CA PRO A 720 -9.55 -33.71 -19.27
C PRO A 720 -10.76 -34.49 -18.72
N ASN A 721 -10.55 -35.72 -18.25
CA ASN A 721 -11.63 -36.59 -17.76
C ASN A 721 -11.95 -36.41 -16.27
N GLU A 722 -11.15 -35.65 -15.52
CA GLU A 722 -11.38 -35.42 -14.09
C GLU A 722 -12.54 -34.45 -13.84
N SER A 723 -13.20 -34.61 -12.69
CA SER A 723 -14.28 -33.71 -12.25
C SER A 723 -13.72 -32.35 -11.81
N VAL A 724 -14.42 -31.27 -12.16
CA VAL A 724 -14.06 -29.90 -11.74
C VAL A 724 -14.47 -29.67 -10.28
N THR A 725 -13.57 -29.11 -9.46
CA THR A 725 -13.93 -28.61 -8.12
C THR A 725 -14.49 -27.18 -8.17
N ARG A 726 -15.29 -26.79 -7.18
CA ARG A 726 -15.87 -25.44 -7.08
C ARG A 726 -14.81 -24.33 -7.16
N ALA A 727 -13.65 -24.51 -6.52
CA ALA A 727 -12.51 -23.58 -6.63
C ALA A 727 -11.86 -23.57 -8.02
N GLN A 728 -11.74 -24.71 -8.70
CA GLN A 728 -11.24 -24.75 -10.08
C GLN A 728 -12.19 -24.02 -11.04
N PHE A 729 -13.50 -24.24 -10.93
CA PHE A 729 -14.50 -23.50 -11.72
C PHE A 729 -14.39 -21.98 -11.51
N VAL A 730 -14.30 -21.54 -10.25
CA VAL A 730 -14.10 -20.13 -9.90
C VAL A 730 -12.83 -19.55 -10.52
N ALA A 731 -11.71 -20.27 -10.46
CA ALA A 731 -10.45 -19.79 -11.02
C ALA A 731 -10.49 -19.64 -12.56
N PHE A 732 -11.23 -20.51 -13.27
CA PHE A 732 -11.48 -20.34 -14.69
C PHE A 732 -12.39 -19.14 -14.97
N LEU A 733 -13.53 -19.04 -14.27
CA LEU A 733 -14.51 -17.97 -14.43
C LEU A 733 -13.93 -16.57 -14.13
N TYR A 734 -13.16 -16.46 -13.06
CA TYR A 734 -12.48 -15.22 -12.66
C TYR A 734 -11.55 -14.71 -13.76
N ARG A 735 -10.75 -15.59 -14.39
CA ARG A 735 -9.84 -15.19 -15.49
C ARG A 735 -10.58 -14.66 -16.71
N ILE A 736 -11.67 -15.31 -17.11
CA ILE A 736 -12.54 -14.82 -18.20
C ILE A 736 -13.08 -13.42 -17.88
N MET A 737 -13.50 -13.18 -16.64
CA MET A 737 -14.00 -11.88 -16.18
C MET A 737 -12.92 -10.79 -16.05
N GLN A 738 -11.63 -11.13 -16.02
CA GLN A 738 -10.55 -10.13 -16.10
C GLN A 738 -10.18 -9.82 -17.57
N LEU A 739 -10.25 -10.81 -18.48
CA LEU A 739 -10.03 -10.58 -19.91
C LEU A 739 -11.08 -9.65 -20.53
N GLN A 740 -12.33 -9.71 -20.07
CA GLN A 740 -13.41 -8.81 -20.54
C GLN A 740 -13.36 -7.38 -19.95
N LYS A 741 -12.30 -7.04 -19.19
CA LYS A 741 -12.07 -5.69 -18.63
C LYS A 741 -10.88 -4.98 -19.29
N GLN A 742 -10.38 -5.52 -20.40
CA GLN A 742 -9.27 -5.01 -21.22
C GLN A 742 -9.76 -4.73 -22.64
#